data_AF-A0A7X9AT64-F1
#
_entry.id   AF-A0A7X9AT64-F1
#
_cell.length_a   1.000
_cell.length_b   1.000
_cell.length_c   1.000
_cell.angle_alpha   90.00
_cell.angle_beta   90.00
_cell.angle_gamma   90.00
#
_symmetry.space_group_name_H-M   'P 1'
#
loop_
_entity.id
_entity.type
_entity.pdbx_description
1 polymer ?
#
loop_
_entity_poly.entity_id
_entity_poly.type
_entity_poly.pdbx_seq_one_letter_code
_entity_poly.pdbx_strand_id
1 'polypeptide(L)'
;MRFAFVFLVCGLCCFCGGQPADAKLGTLMEFDSLDGLRLSMNVRDFPGKLQVVEDGGAKCVELTANTNPKGTGSQYYSILCTFPEPIDIEKSAIQFDARSLNPESTAAFYVRMFNKGERRSAWSFSSWDNKLTTDWTEFHFQRGMSSDDNDMRWEHDVVSGKAADKVSSIEIIIGTKDYGKPVSIRVKKLRLAKAESVKFLDEITEYPRRLQETALVKDGKAVSRIVHPDTESGRKAAKQIADSIRSLTGCTVPCQTGALDSFQDGVQGTNTVLLGNLNDNLAVRLLYARKLTLVDSVLPGAGGYLLHTIHNPLGDGCNVIMVGASDEQGLALATDKFCEAVSSNGKGKNLVLGRVHQVKLDAEMSRRFRGVLRPYPQDYVEAGLRRGQERLDQGTHTSIAGQLAGLGERYLLGNNPLEAKLFVELWRLYRKSAVDDPRKFGGAWGFDSDFPSISVVSSWDILEEEPSLTDEERMVAFSAMMKWMDDTVYPSCAGGRPGRVTHNHGTFAAMGTARCALYLKANFPTLYQQRAYERKADKVFREQARHSKPMEDCNGYQWLTLHHTLQYAMMRPDYTIFNNGVADQIADFCIGNMDNHGIQVPYGDTGSWLCWISERVCLNIIALATGNQDARWANDYKLKMRRHKPPVGDYYQPLKPSDKAPKSFDGVRKFPMIEGFYNTFNAGKWRPELNDCVDKITFREALEPTALFLLLDGVTTGGHKHDDGNSIPRLSQFDRIWLADNDYFKAPLKYHNSLSVLANGESGRLPDYVQCILVDENPSYGVSVTEFREYAKSDWRRALVWLKEQKCVLVLDRVTARENANYQMCQFWHGVGEAALDADGMLLRQKGPSMRVQLARGTRLSLVDDTELGGNWGGYPHAKPVVRTLTALAGIDLKAGESYLFATVFHGNASDDEPVWKLERLFDDWGVILDDGQRQVAIALDGFAGDKSRGCVVVKESTGKQYAFGEASEVRAPTHAPEASFVPSWSAFGNNAPRCLKVAPARPATSDLPPLQTVWCATPKPTLLVLSGNAASAGALPGFSTMKCTPDKLGENVLIGGSNRVEGLVDGSQTRGNNNVMFPVDAVVEIVFA
;
A
#
# COMPACT_ATOMS: atom_id res chain seq x y z
N MET A 1 -35.74 33.24 30.48
CA MET A 1 -36.85 32.94 31.41
C MET A 1 -37.73 31.86 30.78
N ARG A 2 -38.08 30.83 31.57
CA ARG A 2 -38.91 29.64 31.27
C ARG A 2 -38.28 28.55 30.38
N PHE A 3 -37.34 27.80 30.96
CA PHE A 3 -37.15 26.36 30.70
C PHE A 3 -36.64 25.69 31.99
N ALA A 4 -37.58 25.22 32.80
CA ALA A 4 -37.39 24.28 33.90
C ALA A 4 -38.77 23.66 34.16
N PHE A 5 -38.92 22.37 33.87
CA PHE A 5 -40.01 21.42 34.16
C PHE A 5 -40.30 20.54 32.93
N VAL A 6 -39.52 19.47 32.76
CA VAL A 6 -39.97 18.08 32.56
C VAL A 6 -38.75 17.19 32.84
N PHE A 7 -38.45 16.98 34.12
CA PHE A 7 -37.53 15.95 34.61
C PHE A 7 -38.19 15.29 35.82
N LEU A 8 -39.34 14.67 35.60
CA LEU A 8 -40.01 13.78 36.54
C LEU A 8 -41.03 12.98 35.73
N VAL A 9 -40.81 11.66 35.61
CA VAL A 9 -41.75 10.55 35.22
C VAL A 9 -41.02 9.36 34.53
N CYS A 10 -39.71 9.42 34.24
CA CYS A 10 -38.93 8.22 33.83
C CYS A 10 -38.08 7.62 34.96
N GLY A 11 -38.57 7.65 36.20
CA GLY A 11 -37.86 7.14 37.36
C GLY A 11 -38.74 6.24 38.23
N LEU A 12 -39.31 5.17 37.67
CA LEU A 12 -39.95 4.07 38.42
C LEU A 12 -40.41 2.98 37.44
N CYS A 13 -39.47 2.18 36.93
CA CYS A 13 -39.66 0.79 36.45
C CYS A 13 -38.34 0.07 36.09
N CYS A 14 -37.18 0.58 36.55
CA CYS A 14 -35.89 -0.09 36.41
C CYS A 14 -35.30 -0.47 37.78
N PHE A 15 -36.05 -1.13 38.66
CA PHE A 15 -35.49 -1.77 39.86
C PHE A 15 -36.41 -2.90 40.33
N CYS A 16 -36.51 -3.97 39.54
CA CYS A 16 -36.97 -5.30 39.98
C CYS A 16 -36.55 -6.37 38.96
N GLY A 17 -35.37 -6.22 38.35
CA GLY A 17 -34.59 -7.38 37.92
C GLY A 17 -33.65 -7.65 39.07
N GLY A 18 -33.94 -8.66 39.90
CA GLY A 18 -32.96 -9.13 40.86
C GLY A 18 -31.70 -9.45 40.07
N GLN A 19 -30.62 -8.71 40.32
CA GLN A 19 -29.30 -9.17 39.92
C GLN A 19 -29.20 -10.61 40.43
N PRO A 20 -28.98 -11.63 39.58
CA PRO A 20 -28.48 -12.87 40.11
C PRO A 20 -27.23 -12.49 40.88
N ALA A 21 -27.15 -12.87 42.15
CA ALA A 21 -26.00 -12.59 42.97
C ALA A 21 -24.75 -13.03 42.21
N ASP A 22 -24.00 -12.06 41.67
CA ASP A 22 -22.64 -12.29 41.20
C ASP A 22 -21.91 -12.81 42.42
N ALA A 23 -21.72 -14.13 42.48
CA ALA A 23 -20.72 -14.70 43.36
C ALA A 23 -19.41 -13.99 42.97
N LYS A 24 -18.95 -13.06 43.81
CA LYS A 24 -17.64 -12.42 43.64
C LYS A 24 -16.62 -13.53 43.45
N LEU A 25 -16.18 -13.74 42.22
CA LEU A 25 -15.02 -14.57 41.95
C LEU A 25 -13.87 -13.95 42.74
N GLY A 26 -13.23 -14.76 43.59
CA GLY A 26 -12.41 -14.27 44.70
C GLY A 26 -11.15 -13.53 44.22
N THR A 27 -10.78 -12.47 44.94
CA THR A 27 -9.43 -11.90 44.84
C THR A 27 -8.42 -12.95 45.27
N LEU A 28 -7.42 -13.19 44.44
CA LEU A 28 -6.30 -14.09 44.73
C LEU A 28 -5.15 -13.35 45.42
N MET A 29 -4.90 -12.10 45.02
CA MET A 29 -3.84 -11.26 45.61
C MET A 29 -4.12 -9.76 45.38
N GLU A 30 -4.12 -8.96 46.45
CA GLU A 30 -4.32 -7.50 46.36
C GLU A 30 -3.07 -6.76 45.87
N PHE A 31 -1.87 -7.34 46.09
CA PHE A 31 -0.55 -6.71 45.90
C PHE A 31 -0.29 -5.50 46.82
N ASP A 32 -0.71 -5.61 48.08
CA ASP A 32 -0.49 -4.61 49.13
C ASP A 32 0.62 -5.00 50.14
N SER A 33 1.18 -6.21 50.00
CA SER A 33 2.38 -6.72 50.68
C SER A 33 3.28 -7.49 49.69
N LEU A 34 4.46 -7.93 50.14
CA LEU A 34 5.34 -8.83 49.37
C LEU A 34 5.10 -10.31 49.70
N ASP A 35 4.07 -10.64 50.46
CA ASP A 35 3.80 -12.01 50.87
C ASP A 35 3.43 -12.88 49.66
N GLY A 36 4.11 -14.01 49.50
CA GLY A 36 3.95 -14.88 48.34
C GLY A 36 4.51 -14.30 47.04
N LEU A 37 5.28 -13.20 47.08
CA LEU A 37 5.90 -12.57 45.93
C LEU A 37 7.42 -12.66 45.99
N ARG A 38 8.05 -13.02 44.88
CA ARG A 38 9.52 -12.92 44.75
C ARG A 38 9.96 -12.61 43.34
N LEU A 39 11.15 -12.05 43.25
CA LEU A 39 11.89 -11.96 41.99
C LEU A 39 12.30 -13.37 41.52
N SER A 40 12.03 -13.70 40.25
CA SER A 40 12.34 -15.02 39.68
C SER A 40 13.36 -14.92 38.54
N MET A 41 13.03 -14.19 37.46
CA MET A 41 13.97 -13.88 36.38
C MET A 41 14.66 -12.54 36.64
N ASN A 42 15.99 -12.49 36.51
CA ASN A 42 16.80 -11.27 36.63
C ASN A 42 18.11 -11.38 35.86
N VAL A 43 18.70 -10.23 35.53
CA VAL A 43 20.09 -10.14 35.09
C VAL A 43 20.99 -10.08 36.33
N ARG A 44 21.93 -11.01 36.44
CA ARG A 44 22.74 -11.22 37.65
C ARG A 44 23.41 -9.94 38.18
N ASP A 45 24.04 -9.18 37.29
CA ASP A 45 24.78 -7.97 37.64
C ASP A 45 23.90 -6.70 37.67
N PHE A 46 22.64 -6.82 37.24
CA PHE A 46 21.67 -5.73 37.19
C PHE A 46 20.30 -6.25 37.68
N PRO A 47 20.20 -6.68 38.95
CA PRO A 47 18.98 -7.30 39.46
C PRO A 47 17.84 -6.29 39.53
N GLY A 48 16.61 -6.77 39.34
CA GLY A 48 15.42 -5.98 39.61
C GLY A 48 15.24 -5.70 41.10
N LYS A 49 14.43 -4.70 41.40
CA LYS A 49 13.97 -4.34 42.74
C LYS A 49 12.46 -4.52 42.79
N LEU A 50 11.98 -5.31 43.75
CA LEU A 50 10.56 -5.52 44.03
C LEU A 50 10.19 -4.81 45.33
N GLN A 51 9.15 -3.98 45.29
CA GLN A 51 8.70 -3.19 46.46
C GLN A 51 7.19 -2.94 46.41
N VAL A 52 6.58 -2.69 47.57
CA VAL A 52 5.21 -2.17 47.64
C VAL A 52 5.27 -0.65 47.61
N VAL A 53 4.46 -0.04 46.76
CA VAL A 53 4.34 1.42 46.62
C VAL A 53 2.88 1.83 46.70
N GLU A 54 2.66 3.11 46.98
CA GLU A 54 1.33 3.71 46.94
C GLU A 54 1.16 4.53 45.65
N ASP A 55 0.03 4.35 44.98
CA ASP A 55 -0.21 4.89 43.65
C ASP A 55 -1.69 5.25 43.49
N GLY A 56 -2.00 6.54 43.46
CA GLY A 56 -3.39 7.03 43.38
C GLY A 56 -4.25 6.61 44.58
N GLY A 57 -3.66 6.48 45.78
CA GLY A 57 -4.36 6.10 47.01
C GLY A 57 -4.61 4.60 47.19
N ALA A 58 -4.04 3.75 46.31
CA ALA A 58 -4.06 2.30 46.46
C ALA A 58 -2.63 1.75 46.54
N LYS A 59 -2.41 0.73 47.37
CA LYS A 59 -1.15 -0.02 47.37
C LYS A 59 -1.06 -0.90 46.12
N CYS A 60 0.13 -1.02 45.57
CA CYS A 60 0.45 -1.96 44.49
C CYS A 60 1.89 -2.44 44.62
N VAL A 61 2.20 -3.54 43.93
CA VAL A 61 3.58 -4.04 43.84
C VAL A 61 4.24 -3.49 42.60
N GLU A 62 5.46 -3.00 42.76
CA GLU A 62 6.31 -2.44 41.72
C GLU A 62 7.57 -3.29 41.56
N LEU A 63 7.86 -3.64 40.32
CA LEU A 63 9.15 -4.17 39.86
C LEU A 63 9.82 -3.11 38.98
N THR A 64 11.03 -2.69 39.34
CA THR A 64 11.90 -1.82 38.52
C THR A 64 13.26 -2.47 38.31
N ALA A 65 13.86 -2.33 37.14
CA ALA A 65 15.24 -2.74 36.89
C ALA A 65 15.94 -1.81 35.90
N ASN A 66 17.25 -1.61 36.06
CA ASN A 66 18.09 -1.02 35.02
C ASN A 66 18.65 -2.14 34.15
N THR A 67 18.52 -2.07 32.84
CA THR A 67 19.06 -3.13 31.97
C THR A 67 20.57 -3.01 31.81
N ASN A 68 21.24 -4.14 31.58
CA ASN A 68 22.68 -4.17 31.31
C ASN A 68 22.98 -3.36 30.03
N PRO A 69 23.80 -2.28 30.10
CA PRO A 69 24.12 -1.44 28.95
C PRO A 69 25.03 -2.13 27.92
N LYS A 70 25.66 -3.25 28.27
CA LYS A 70 26.51 -4.07 27.38
C LYS A 70 25.87 -5.43 27.04
N GLY A 71 24.56 -5.56 27.21
CA GLY A 71 23.87 -6.83 26.97
C GLY A 71 23.82 -7.22 25.48
N THR A 72 23.60 -8.51 25.23
CA THR A 72 23.20 -9.06 23.91
C THR A 72 21.95 -9.90 24.10
N GLY A 73 21.06 -9.93 23.10
CA GLY A 73 19.74 -10.57 23.22
C GLY A 73 18.75 -9.83 24.12
N SER A 74 17.61 -10.47 24.42
CA SER A 74 16.56 -9.88 25.28
C SER A 74 16.90 -10.03 26.76
N GLN A 75 16.62 -9.00 27.57
CA GLN A 75 16.75 -9.06 29.03
C GLN A 75 15.37 -9.10 29.67
N TYR A 76 15.17 -9.98 30.67
CA TYR A 76 13.88 -10.22 31.30
C TYR A 76 13.94 -10.13 32.82
N TYR A 77 12.86 -9.64 33.40
CA TYR A 77 12.64 -9.50 34.83
C TYR A 77 11.24 -10.01 35.17
N SER A 78 11.06 -10.76 36.27
CA SER A 78 9.75 -11.30 36.61
C SER A 78 9.39 -11.24 38.09
N ILE A 79 8.09 -11.08 38.32
CA ILE A 79 7.41 -11.27 39.60
C ILE A 79 6.81 -12.68 39.59
N LEU A 80 7.28 -13.56 40.46
CA LEU A 80 6.63 -14.84 40.72
C LEU A 80 5.67 -14.70 41.91
N CYS A 81 4.39 -14.90 41.63
CA CYS A 81 3.31 -14.93 42.60
C CYS A 81 3.01 -16.39 42.97
N THR A 82 3.20 -16.78 44.23
CA THR A 82 2.94 -18.13 44.73
C THR A 82 1.72 -18.14 45.63
N PHE A 83 0.82 -19.10 45.43
CA PHE A 83 -0.37 -19.26 46.24
C PHE A 83 -0.15 -20.28 47.36
N PRO A 84 -0.74 -20.06 48.56
CA PRO A 84 -0.64 -21.01 49.67
C PRO A 84 -1.30 -22.36 49.33
N GLU A 85 -2.43 -22.33 48.63
CA GLU A 85 -3.12 -23.51 48.12
C GLU A 85 -3.24 -23.43 46.59
N PRO A 86 -3.06 -24.55 45.85
CA PRO A 86 -3.29 -24.59 44.42
C PRO A 86 -4.74 -24.27 44.06
N ILE A 87 -4.93 -23.53 42.96
CA ILE A 87 -6.24 -23.12 42.47
C ILE A 87 -6.57 -23.81 41.13
N ASP A 88 -7.85 -24.12 40.93
CA ASP A 88 -8.38 -24.58 39.65
C ASP A 88 -8.86 -23.36 38.85
N ILE A 89 -8.17 -23.09 37.75
CA ILE A 89 -8.50 -21.98 36.84
C ILE A 89 -9.04 -22.48 35.51
N GLU A 90 -9.22 -23.79 35.33
CA GLU A 90 -9.55 -24.40 34.04
C GLU A 90 -10.89 -23.92 33.47
N LYS A 91 -11.82 -23.54 34.34
CA LYS A 91 -13.16 -23.00 33.98
C LYS A 91 -13.35 -21.53 34.36
N SER A 92 -12.25 -20.85 34.72
CA SER A 92 -12.25 -19.45 35.11
C SER A 92 -11.34 -18.66 34.16
N ALA A 93 -11.33 -17.35 34.30
CA ALA A 93 -10.29 -16.50 33.76
C ALA A 93 -9.48 -15.87 34.90
N ILE A 94 -8.30 -15.37 34.57
CA ILE A 94 -7.43 -14.62 35.48
C ILE A 94 -7.42 -13.17 35.06
N GLN A 95 -7.55 -12.26 36.03
CA GLN A 95 -7.58 -10.83 35.77
C GLN A 95 -6.67 -10.07 36.74
N PHE A 96 -5.97 -9.05 36.26
CA PHE A 96 -5.22 -8.10 37.11
C PHE A 96 -4.99 -6.77 36.40
N ASP A 97 -4.77 -5.70 37.16
CA ASP A 97 -4.44 -4.39 36.60
C ASP A 97 -2.91 -4.24 36.55
N ALA A 98 -2.37 -3.72 35.44
CA ALA A 98 -0.96 -3.40 35.33
C ALA A 98 -0.68 -2.12 34.52
N ARG A 99 0.46 -1.49 34.83
CA ARG A 99 1.01 -0.34 34.10
C ARG A 99 2.53 -0.31 34.16
N SER A 100 3.18 0.51 33.33
CA SER A 100 4.63 0.74 33.39
C SER A 100 4.92 2.23 33.57
N LEU A 101 5.95 2.54 34.36
CA LEU A 101 6.55 3.88 34.42
C LEU A 101 7.49 4.15 33.24
N ASN A 102 7.90 3.09 32.54
CA ASN A 102 8.85 3.12 31.44
C ASN A 102 8.28 2.34 30.23
N PRO A 103 7.11 2.72 29.70
CA PRO A 103 6.43 1.95 28.67
C PRO A 103 7.24 1.86 27.36
N GLU A 104 7.99 2.91 27.02
CA GLU A 104 8.80 2.96 25.79
C GLU A 104 9.90 1.91 25.76
N SER A 105 10.53 1.65 26.91
CA SER A 105 11.62 0.67 27.05
C SER A 105 11.15 -0.68 27.57
N THR A 106 9.91 -0.82 28.07
CA THR A 106 9.34 -2.10 28.56
C THR A 106 8.58 -2.80 27.43
N ALA A 107 9.33 -3.41 26.51
CA ALA A 107 8.75 -3.93 25.27
C ALA A 107 8.01 -5.26 25.42
N ALA A 108 8.59 -6.18 26.19
CA ALA A 108 8.07 -7.53 26.36
C ALA A 108 7.18 -7.62 27.59
N PHE A 109 6.06 -8.33 27.49
CA PHE A 109 5.16 -8.63 28.59
C PHE A 109 4.68 -10.09 28.47
N TYR A 110 4.83 -10.88 29.53
CA TYR A 110 4.35 -12.27 29.60
C TYR A 110 3.61 -12.54 30.89
N VAL A 111 2.68 -13.49 30.82
CA VAL A 111 2.02 -14.07 31.99
C VAL A 111 2.02 -15.59 31.84
N ARG A 112 2.55 -16.29 32.84
CA ARG A 112 2.65 -17.75 32.86
C ARG A 112 2.05 -18.32 34.12
N MET A 113 1.28 -19.40 33.99
CA MET A 113 0.66 -20.09 35.12
C MET A 113 1.26 -21.49 35.22
N PHE A 114 1.63 -21.92 36.43
CA PHE A 114 2.28 -23.22 36.65
C PHE A 114 1.51 -24.06 37.66
N ASN A 115 1.27 -25.31 37.29
CA ASN A 115 0.75 -26.32 38.22
C ASN A 115 1.80 -26.67 39.28
N LYS A 116 1.34 -27.08 40.47
CA LYS A 116 2.20 -27.45 41.59
C LYS A 116 3.22 -28.53 41.17
N GLY A 117 4.50 -28.19 41.31
CA GLY A 117 5.62 -29.08 41.00
C GLY A 117 5.99 -29.19 39.52
N GLU A 118 5.32 -28.45 38.64
CA GLU A 118 5.61 -28.46 37.19
C GLU A 118 6.55 -27.32 36.80
N ARG A 119 7.46 -27.61 35.86
CA ARG A 119 8.38 -26.60 35.28
C ARG A 119 7.87 -25.98 34.00
N ARG A 120 6.96 -26.68 33.31
CA ARG A 120 6.33 -26.19 32.08
C ARG A 120 5.00 -25.54 32.47
N SER A 121 4.71 -24.38 31.91
CA SER A 121 3.50 -23.64 32.25
C SER A 121 2.25 -24.42 31.82
N ALA A 122 1.20 -24.39 32.63
CA ALA A 122 -0.11 -24.86 32.21
C ALA A 122 -0.70 -23.88 31.17
N TRP A 123 -0.61 -22.57 31.44
CA TRP A 123 -1.03 -21.49 30.53
C TRP A 123 0.13 -20.49 30.32
N SER A 124 0.25 -19.92 29.12
CA SER A 124 1.28 -18.93 28.81
C SER A 124 0.80 -17.94 27.77
N PHE A 125 1.02 -16.65 28.04
CA PHE A 125 0.65 -15.54 27.18
C PHE A 125 1.82 -14.59 27.01
N SER A 126 1.98 -14.00 25.82
CA SER A 126 3.08 -13.08 25.54
C SER A 126 2.75 -11.96 24.55
N SER A 127 3.44 -10.83 24.70
CA SER A 127 3.47 -9.77 23.70
C SER A 127 4.81 -9.04 23.71
N TRP A 128 5.20 -8.53 22.55
CA TRP A 128 6.37 -7.66 22.34
C TRP A 128 5.97 -6.27 21.79
N ASP A 129 4.67 -5.95 21.84
CA ASP A 129 4.10 -4.73 21.27
C ASP A 129 3.88 -3.64 22.34
N ASN A 130 4.78 -3.51 23.32
CA ASN A 130 4.76 -2.48 24.37
C ASN A 130 3.39 -2.34 25.08
N LYS A 131 2.83 -3.46 25.57
CA LYS A 131 1.45 -3.50 26.09
C LYS A 131 1.19 -2.70 27.37
N LEU A 132 2.23 -2.43 28.14
CA LEU A 132 2.09 -1.66 29.38
C LEU A 132 2.17 -0.17 29.03
N THR A 133 1.14 0.60 29.40
CA THR A 133 1.11 2.06 29.25
C THR A 133 1.36 2.75 30.59
N THR A 134 1.36 4.08 30.60
CA THR A 134 1.38 4.87 31.85
C THR A 134 0.06 4.80 32.60
N ASP A 135 -1.04 4.45 31.94
CA ASP A 135 -2.36 4.32 32.53
C ASP A 135 -2.55 2.90 33.08
N TRP A 136 -3.43 2.76 34.07
CA TRP A 136 -3.81 1.44 34.57
C TRP A 136 -4.63 0.71 33.51
N THR A 137 -4.11 -0.42 33.03
CA THR A 137 -4.81 -1.30 32.11
C THR A 137 -5.16 -2.59 32.82
N GLU A 138 -6.39 -3.04 32.65
CA GLU A 138 -6.86 -4.31 33.17
C GLU A 138 -6.61 -5.41 32.14
N PHE A 139 -5.93 -6.48 32.57
CA PHE A 139 -5.59 -7.63 31.73
C PHE A 139 -6.43 -8.84 32.10
N HIS A 140 -6.94 -9.55 31.09
CA HIS A 140 -7.81 -10.71 31.23
C HIS A 140 -7.22 -11.91 30.46
N PHE A 141 -7.10 -13.07 31.12
CA PHE A 141 -6.42 -14.26 30.60
C PHE A 141 -7.30 -15.49 30.75
N GLN A 142 -7.54 -16.20 29.65
CA GLN A 142 -8.31 -17.44 29.61
C GLN A 142 -7.63 -18.46 28.71
N ARG A 143 -7.76 -19.76 29.04
CA ARG A 143 -7.18 -20.86 28.28
C ARG A 143 -7.48 -20.75 26.78
N GLY A 144 -6.44 -20.88 25.97
CA GLY A 144 -6.55 -20.98 24.51
C GLY A 144 -6.95 -19.68 23.80
N MET A 145 -7.32 -18.63 24.53
CA MET A 145 -7.63 -17.32 23.98
C MET A 145 -6.36 -16.48 23.98
N SER A 146 -6.03 -15.83 22.87
CA SER A 146 -5.14 -14.66 22.96
C SER A 146 -5.95 -13.56 23.65
N SER A 147 -5.39 -12.86 24.65
CA SER A 147 -6.18 -11.95 25.49
C SER A 147 -6.88 -10.88 24.65
N ASP A 148 -8.20 -10.98 24.59
CA ASP A 148 -9.08 -10.20 23.74
C ASP A 148 -8.95 -8.69 23.92
N ASP A 149 -8.72 -8.22 25.15
CA ASP A 149 -8.70 -6.80 25.49
C ASP A 149 -7.32 -6.14 25.29
N ASN A 150 -6.24 -6.93 25.22
CA ASN A 150 -4.86 -6.39 25.26
C ASN A 150 -3.87 -7.07 24.29
N ASP A 151 -4.33 -7.85 23.31
CA ASP A 151 -3.49 -8.41 22.23
C ASP A 151 -2.30 -9.28 22.75
N MET A 152 -2.47 -10.02 23.84
CA MET A 152 -1.47 -11.00 24.33
C MET A 152 -1.67 -12.35 23.66
N ARG A 153 -0.66 -12.84 22.94
CA ARG A 153 -0.71 -14.12 22.21
C ARG A 153 -0.66 -15.30 23.17
N TRP A 154 -1.54 -16.29 22.99
CA TRP A 154 -1.44 -17.59 23.65
C TRP A 154 -0.26 -18.41 23.08
N GLU A 155 0.65 -18.87 23.93
CA GLU A 155 1.88 -19.56 23.54
C GLU A 155 1.73 -21.09 23.57
N HIS A 156 1.14 -21.68 22.51
CA HIS A 156 0.92 -23.13 22.42
C HIS A 156 2.18 -23.98 22.63
N ASP A 157 3.35 -23.50 22.19
CA ASP A 157 4.58 -24.31 22.20
C ASP A 157 5.21 -24.44 23.59
N VAL A 158 4.89 -23.53 24.52
CA VAL A 158 5.48 -23.54 25.87
C VAL A 158 4.52 -24.08 26.92
N VAL A 159 3.24 -24.27 26.60
CA VAL A 159 2.27 -24.90 27.51
C VAL A 159 2.40 -26.42 27.59
N SER A 160 2.15 -27.01 28.75
CA SER A 160 2.32 -28.44 29.00
C SER A 160 1.22 -29.32 28.37
N GLY A 161 0.09 -28.71 27.99
CA GLY A 161 -1.12 -29.39 27.50
C GLY A 161 -2.00 -29.98 28.62
N LYS A 162 -1.52 -29.99 29.87
CA LYS A 162 -2.29 -30.46 31.03
C LYS A 162 -3.33 -29.43 31.47
N ALA A 163 -4.38 -29.90 32.14
CA ALA A 163 -5.38 -29.04 32.76
C ALA A 163 -4.73 -28.09 33.79
N ALA A 164 -5.21 -26.85 33.88
CA ALA A 164 -4.76 -25.86 34.86
C ALA A 164 -5.62 -25.95 36.14
N ASP A 165 -5.75 -27.17 36.69
CA ASP A 165 -6.60 -27.51 37.84
C ASP A 165 -5.85 -27.44 39.19
N LYS A 166 -4.53 -27.24 39.16
CA LYS A 166 -3.65 -27.22 40.35
C LYS A 166 -2.61 -26.10 40.26
N VAL A 167 -3.01 -24.92 39.78
CA VAL A 167 -2.10 -23.79 39.61
C VAL A 167 -1.63 -23.29 40.96
N SER A 168 -0.32 -23.38 41.23
CA SER A 168 0.28 -22.91 42.49
C SER A 168 1.03 -21.60 42.35
N SER A 169 1.31 -21.16 41.12
CA SER A 169 2.00 -19.89 40.89
C SER A 169 1.70 -19.25 39.54
N ILE A 170 1.74 -17.92 39.51
CA ILE A 170 1.68 -17.10 38.30
C ILE A 170 2.94 -16.26 38.21
N GLU A 171 3.61 -16.29 37.08
CA GLU A 171 4.79 -15.48 36.79
C GLU A 171 4.44 -14.36 35.80
N ILE A 172 4.66 -13.12 36.23
CA ILE A 172 4.47 -11.91 35.42
C ILE A 172 5.84 -11.41 34.99
N ILE A 173 6.12 -11.40 33.69
CA ILE A 173 7.45 -11.16 33.14
C ILE A 173 7.41 -9.89 32.30
N ILE A 174 8.40 -9.01 32.46
CA ILE A 174 8.69 -7.89 31.57
C ILE A 174 10.07 -8.03 30.95
N GLY A 175 10.30 -7.40 29.81
CA GLY A 175 11.62 -7.43 29.18
C GLY A 175 11.84 -6.38 28.11
N THR A 176 13.07 -6.33 27.60
CA THR A 176 13.47 -5.36 26.57
C THR A 176 14.70 -5.82 25.78
N LYS A 177 14.92 -5.15 24.65
CA LYS A 177 16.19 -5.16 23.89
C LYS A 177 16.92 -3.81 23.97
N ASP A 178 16.34 -2.82 24.65
CA ASP A 178 16.93 -1.49 24.83
C ASP A 178 17.90 -1.51 26.02
N TYR A 179 19.18 -1.66 25.71
CA TYR A 179 20.24 -1.76 26.70
C TYR A 179 20.52 -0.43 27.40
N GLY A 180 20.72 -0.49 28.72
CA GLY A 180 20.99 0.67 29.56
C GLY A 180 19.76 1.54 29.84
N LYS A 181 18.55 1.08 29.49
CA LYS A 181 17.28 1.74 29.79
C LYS A 181 16.58 1.07 30.98
N PRO A 182 15.84 1.83 31.81
CA PRO A 182 15.04 1.25 32.87
C PRO A 182 13.84 0.49 32.30
N VAL A 183 13.41 -0.57 32.98
CA VAL A 183 12.14 -1.27 32.73
C VAL A 183 11.34 -1.34 34.02
N SER A 184 10.01 -1.35 33.91
CA SER A 184 9.16 -1.40 35.09
C SER A 184 7.81 -2.04 34.85
N ILE A 185 7.20 -2.54 35.93
CA ILE A 185 5.78 -2.87 35.98
C ILE A 185 5.24 -2.59 37.38
N ARG A 186 4.03 -2.04 37.44
CA ARG A 186 3.20 -2.01 38.64
C ARG A 186 2.00 -2.91 38.43
N VAL A 187 1.64 -3.71 39.42
CA VAL A 187 0.54 -4.68 39.36
C VAL A 187 -0.34 -4.57 40.60
N LYS A 188 -1.66 -4.68 40.44
CA LYS A 188 -2.63 -4.77 41.55
C LYS A 188 -3.83 -5.66 41.21
N LYS A 189 -4.53 -6.14 42.25
CA LYS A 189 -5.82 -6.84 42.16
C LYS A 189 -5.85 -8.09 41.25
N LEU A 190 -4.98 -9.08 41.52
CA LEU A 190 -5.07 -10.39 40.87
C LEU A 190 -6.30 -11.14 41.38
N ARG A 191 -7.18 -11.55 40.47
CA ARG A 191 -8.48 -12.16 40.79
C ARG A 191 -8.90 -13.21 39.78
N LEU A 192 -9.80 -14.08 40.22
CA LEU A 192 -10.57 -14.92 39.31
C LEU A 192 -11.65 -14.08 38.63
N ALA A 193 -11.88 -14.33 37.35
CA ALA A 193 -12.90 -13.72 36.54
C ALA A 193 -13.72 -14.80 35.82
N LYS A 194 -14.92 -14.43 35.37
CA LYS A 194 -15.83 -15.37 34.72
C LYS A 194 -15.25 -15.69 33.34
N ALA A 195 -15.04 -16.97 33.06
CA ALA A 195 -14.62 -17.39 31.73
C ALA A 195 -15.68 -17.00 30.69
N GLU A 196 -15.23 -16.46 29.56
CA GLU A 196 -16.07 -16.24 28.39
C GLU A 196 -16.47 -17.57 27.78
N SER A 197 -17.75 -17.70 27.43
CA SER A 197 -18.26 -18.88 26.73
C SER A 197 -17.96 -18.77 25.24
N VAL A 198 -16.78 -19.23 24.84
CA VAL A 198 -16.34 -19.38 23.46
C VAL A 198 -16.10 -20.85 23.13
N LYS A 199 -16.21 -21.21 21.85
CA LYS A 199 -15.87 -22.52 21.30
C LYS A 199 -14.61 -22.41 20.46
N PHE A 200 -13.86 -23.50 20.38
CA PHE A 200 -12.74 -23.69 19.47
C PHE A 200 -13.15 -24.54 18.26
N LEU A 201 -12.35 -24.48 17.20
CA LEU A 201 -12.68 -25.11 15.90
C LEU A 201 -12.84 -26.63 16.00
N ASP A 202 -12.05 -27.29 16.85
CA ASP A 202 -12.09 -28.72 17.11
C ASP A 202 -13.35 -29.17 17.89
N GLU A 203 -14.06 -28.24 18.53
CA GLU A 203 -15.33 -28.49 19.21
C GLU A 203 -16.55 -28.38 18.28
N ILE A 204 -16.36 -27.99 17.01
CA ILE A 204 -17.43 -27.91 16.01
C ILE A 204 -17.65 -29.29 15.40
N THR A 205 -18.67 -30.00 15.90
CA THR A 205 -19.03 -31.36 15.44
C THR A 205 -20.17 -31.38 14.43
N GLU A 206 -20.92 -30.28 14.29
CA GLU A 206 -22.07 -30.17 13.39
C GLU A 206 -22.03 -28.84 12.64
N TYR A 207 -22.48 -28.85 11.38
CA TYR A 207 -22.63 -27.63 10.59
C TYR A 207 -23.93 -26.90 11.00
N PRO A 208 -23.92 -25.57 11.15
CA PRO A 208 -25.12 -24.81 11.47
C PRO A 208 -26.28 -25.07 10.51
N ARG A 209 -27.50 -24.97 11.03
CA ARG A 209 -28.72 -25.16 10.22
C ARG A 209 -28.82 -24.09 9.12
N ARG A 210 -28.98 -24.54 7.88
CA ARG A 210 -29.16 -23.70 6.69
C ARG A 210 -30.51 -22.99 6.63
N LEU A 211 -30.52 -21.78 6.07
CA LEU A 211 -31.73 -20.97 5.85
C LEU A 211 -32.19 -21.04 4.40
N GLN A 212 -32.65 -22.21 3.96
CA GLN A 212 -33.01 -22.45 2.56
C GLN A 212 -34.35 -21.82 2.13
N GLU A 213 -35.19 -21.49 3.10
CA GLU A 213 -36.51 -20.92 2.90
C GLU A 213 -36.53 -19.44 3.31
N THR A 214 -37.19 -18.61 2.50
CA THR A 214 -37.39 -17.18 2.73
C THR A 214 -38.87 -16.91 2.88
N ALA A 215 -39.32 -16.77 4.13
CA ALA A 215 -40.70 -16.44 4.43
C ALA A 215 -40.96 -14.95 4.15
N LEU A 216 -41.95 -14.64 3.31
CA LEU A 216 -42.40 -13.27 3.06
C LEU A 216 -43.64 -12.94 3.91
N VAL A 217 -44.56 -13.90 4.01
CA VAL A 217 -45.76 -13.79 4.85
C VAL A 217 -45.89 -15.07 5.66
N LYS A 218 -46.15 -14.93 6.96
CA LYS A 218 -46.40 -16.05 7.87
C LYS A 218 -47.61 -15.75 8.75
N ASP A 219 -48.53 -16.69 8.83
CA ASP A 219 -49.78 -16.61 9.60
C ASP A 219 -50.60 -15.33 9.30
N GLY A 220 -50.57 -14.89 8.04
CA GLY A 220 -51.26 -13.69 7.56
C GLY A 220 -50.59 -12.37 7.96
N LYS A 221 -49.35 -12.42 8.47
CA LYS A 221 -48.54 -11.25 8.83
C LYS A 221 -47.31 -11.16 7.94
N ALA A 222 -46.94 -9.96 7.53
CA ALA A 222 -45.68 -9.73 6.84
C ALA A 222 -44.53 -10.01 7.80
N VAL A 223 -43.63 -10.90 7.39
CA VAL A 223 -42.34 -11.19 8.06
C VAL A 223 -41.17 -10.79 7.14
N SER A 224 -41.49 -9.96 6.15
CA SER A 224 -40.54 -9.37 5.22
C SER A 224 -40.85 -7.91 4.96
N ARG A 225 -39.94 -7.28 4.21
CA ARG A 225 -40.09 -5.93 3.67
C ARG A 225 -39.54 -5.84 2.26
N ILE A 226 -39.89 -4.79 1.55
CA ILE A 226 -39.36 -4.44 0.23
C ILE A 226 -38.54 -3.16 0.37
N VAL A 227 -37.26 -3.22 -0.01
CA VAL A 227 -36.33 -2.08 0.02
C VAL A 227 -35.98 -1.72 -1.42
N HIS A 228 -36.27 -0.49 -1.84
CA HIS A 228 -36.16 -0.07 -3.24
C HIS A 228 -35.34 1.21 -3.45
N PRO A 229 -34.83 1.45 -4.68
CA PRO A 229 -34.21 2.73 -5.05
C PRO A 229 -35.17 3.91 -4.84
N ASP A 230 -34.65 5.11 -4.55
CA ASP A 230 -35.46 6.33 -4.48
C ASP A 230 -35.79 6.92 -5.86
N THR A 231 -36.18 6.07 -6.79
CA THR A 231 -36.54 6.45 -8.16
C THR A 231 -38.02 6.16 -8.40
N GLU A 232 -38.59 6.75 -9.45
CA GLU A 232 -39.97 6.44 -9.85
C GLU A 232 -40.12 4.98 -10.26
N SER A 233 -39.15 4.47 -11.04
CA SER A 233 -39.05 3.06 -11.43
C SER A 233 -38.96 2.13 -10.21
N GLY A 234 -38.16 2.48 -9.20
CA GLY A 234 -38.02 1.74 -7.94
C GLY A 234 -39.33 1.67 -7.15
N ARG A 235 -40.01 2.81 -6.96
CA ARG A 235 -41.31 2.87 -6.26
C ARG A 235 -42.39 2.05 -6.98
N LYS A 236 -42.43 2.12 -8.31
CA LYS A 236 -43.37 1.35 -9.14
C LYS A 236 -43.13 -0.16 -9.00
N ALA A 237 -41.87 -0.59 -9.10
CA ALA A 237 -41.47 -1.98 -8.92
C ALA A 237 -41.84 -2.52 -7.53
N ALA A 238 -41.52 -1.77 -6.47
CA ALA A 238 -41.87 -2.16 -5.11
C ALA A 238 -43.38 -2.31 -4.91
N LYS A 239 -44.17 -1.36 -5.43
CA LYS A 239 -45.63 -1.42 -5.39
C LYS A 239 -46.18 -2.65 -6.12
N GLN A 240 -45.64 -2.97 -7.30
CA GLN A 240 -46.06 -4.14 -8.06
C GLN A 240 -45.81 -5.45 -7.30
N ILE A 241 -44.64 -5.60 -6.67
CA ILE A 241 -44.32 -6.76 -5.84
C ILE A 241 -45.25 -6.84 -4.63
N ALA A 242 -45.46 -5.73 -3.92
CA ALA A 242 -46.35 -5.67 -2.77
C ALA A 242 -47.80 -6.02 -3.13
N ASP A 243 -48.30 -5.53 -4.27
CA ASP A 243 -49.62 -5.85 -4.79
C ASP A 243 -49.72 -7.34 -5.19
N SER A 244 -48.67 -7.91 -5.79
CA SER A 244 -48.59 -9.35 -6.11
C SER A 244 -48.67 -10.21 -4.85
N ILE A 245 -47.89 -9.89 -3.80
CA ILE A 245 -47.92 -10.61 -2.52
C ILE A 245 -49.29 -10.48 -1.86
N ARG A 246 -49.88 -9.28 -1.86
CA ARG A 246 -51.22 -9.05 -1.29
C ARG A 246 -52.30 -9.85 -2.03
N SER A 247 -52.21 -9.97 -3.35
CA SER A 247 -53.18 -10.72 -4.15
C SER A 247 -53.24 -12.22 -3.81
N LEU A 248 -52.10 -12.79 -3.39
CA LEU A 248 -52.00 -14.20 -2.99
C LEU A 248 -52.32 -14.43 -1.52
N THR A 249 -51.91 -13.50 -0.65
CA THR A 249 -51.88 -13.73 0.80
C THR A 249 -52.88 -12.91 1.60
N GLY A 250 -53.45 -11.86 1.00
CA GLY A 250 -54.23 -10.84 1.69
C GLY A 250 -53.40 -9.90 2.57
N CYS A 251 -52.09 -10.13 2.71
CA CYS A 251 -51.21 -9.32 3.55
C CYS A 251 -50.48 -8.25 2.73
N THR A 252 -50.35 -7.05 3.29
CA THR A 252 -49.52 -5.98 2.71
C THR A 252 -48.12 -6.05 3.30
N VAL A 253 -47.10 -6.10 2.44
CA VAL A 253 -45.68 -6.06 2.85
C VAL A 253 -45.20 -4.60 2.84
N PRO A 254 -44.52 -4.12 3.90
CA PRO A 254 -44.03 -2.75 3.95
C PRO A 254 -42.97 -2.50 2.87
N CYS A 255 -43.06 -1.33 2.23
CA CYS A 255 -42.08 -0.83 1.25
C CYS A 255 -41.36 0.37 1.83
N GLN A 256 -40.05 0.46 1.63
CA GLN A 256 -39.24 1.60 2.05
C GLN A 256 -38.12 1.89 1.05
N THR A 257 -37.68 3.14 1.03
CA THR A 257 -36.47 3.54 0.30
C THR A 257 -35.24 2.94 0.96
N GLY A 258 -34.27 2.53 0.15
CA GLY A 258 -32.97 2.06 0.63
C GLY A 258 -32.06 3.17 1.13
N ALA A 259 -31.47 2.94 2.29
CA ALA A 259 -30.52 3.82 2.98
C ALA A 259 -29.32 3.01 3.51
N LEU A 260 -28.21 3.66 3.86
CA LEU A 260 -27.00 2.99 4.37
C LEU A 260 -27.26 2.20 5.67
N ASP A 261 -28.17 2.68 6.49
CA ASP A 261 -28.61 2.09 7.75
C ASP A 261 -29.77 1.11 7.59
N SER A 262 -30.17 0.76 6.36
CA SER A 262 -31.27 -0.19 6.12
C SER A 262 -31.04 -1.56 6.76
N PHE A 263 -29.83 -1.89 7.18
CA PHE A 263 -29.45 -3.11 7.88
C PHE A 263 -28.91 -2.88 9.32
N GLN A 264 -29.12 -1.70 9.92
CA GLN A 264 -28.73 -1.37 11.31
C GLN A 264 -29.76 -1.85 12.38
N ASP A 265 -29.42 -1.68 13.65
CA ASP A 265 -30.15 -2.16 14.83
C ASP A 265 -31.62 -1.70 14.87
N GLY A 266 -32.52 -2.61 15.29
CA GLY A 266 -33.98 -2.41 15.28
C GLY A 266 -34.67 -2.75 13.95
N VAL A 267 -33.89 -2.98 12.89
CA VAL A 267 -34.36 -3.34 11.54
C VAL A 267 -33.83 -4.73 11.10
N GLN A 268 -32.84 -5.26 11.81
CA GLN A 268 -32.35 -6.64 11.69
C GLN A 268 -33.43 -7.67 12.07
N GLY A 269 -33.35 -8.86 11.50
CA GLY A 269 -34.27 -9.97 11.77
C GLY A 269 -35.54 -9.94 10.91
N THR A 270 -35.50 -9.30 9.74
CA THR A 270 -36.61 -9.30 8.77
C THR A 270 -36.13 -9.66 7.36
N ASN A 271 -36.76 -10.68 6.75
CA ASN A 271 -36.47 -11.06 5.36
C ASN A 271 -36.66 -9.86 4.42
N THR A 272 -35.75 -9.64 3.48
CA THR A 272 -35.77 -8.42 2.68
C THR A 272 -35.78 -8.72 1.19
N VAL A 273 -36.73 -8.17 0.45
CA VAL A 273 -36.68 -8.11 -1.02
C VAL A 273 -36.00 -6.80 -1.40
N LEU A 274 -34.79 -6.88 -1.96
CA LEU A 274 -33.92 -5.73 -2.23
C LEU A 274 -33.86 -5.45 -3.73
N LEU A 275 -34.32 -4.28 -4.17
CA LEU A 275 -34.46 -3.93 -5.58
C LEU A 275 -33.33 -2.99 -6.04
N GLY A 276 -32.97 -3.03 -7.32
CA GLY A 276 -32.05 -2.07 -7.96
C GLY A 276 -30.62 -2.58 -8.01
N ASN A 277 -29.65 -1.69 -7.79
CA ASN A 277 -28.23 -1.98 -7.87
C ASN A 277 -27.40 -1.11 -6.90
N LEU A 278 -26.07 -1.30 -6.93
CA LEU A 278 -25.11 -0.56 -6.13
C LEU A 278 -25.25 0.98 -6.22
N ASN A 279 -25.61 1.50 -7.39
CA ASN A 279 -25.60 2.92 -7.73
C ASN A 279 -26.92 3.64 -7.38
N ASP A 280 -28.06 2.95 -7.43
CA ASP A 280 -29.39 3.54 -7.21
C ASP A 280 -30.04 3.17 -5.86
N ASN A 281 -29.54 2.13 -5.18
CA ASN A 281 -30.02 1.71 -3.88
C ASN A 281 -28.87 1.57 -2.86
N LEU A 282 -28.84 2.49 -1.91
CA LEU A 282 -27.80 2.55 -0.87
C LEU A 282 -27.70 1.28 -0.03
N ALA A 283 -28.79 0.53 0.15
CA ALA A 283 -28.79 -0.71 0.92
C ALA A 283 -28.00 -1.84 0.22
N VAL A 284 -27.86 -1.81 -1.11
CA VAL A 284 -27.09 -2.82 -1.87
C VAL A 284 -25.60 -2.76 -1.54
N ARG A 285 -25.09 -1.59 -1.18
CA ARG A 285 -23.66 -1.32 -0.95
C ARG A 285 -23.02 -2.29 0.05
N LEU A 286 -23.72 -2.61 1.14
CA LEU A 286 -23.19 -3.51 2.18
C LEU A 286 -22.97 -4.93 1.63
N LEU A 287 -23.96 -5.47 0.91
CA LEU A 287 -23.92 -6.83 0.36
C LEU A 287 -22.93 -6.93 -0.80
N TYR A 288 -22.84 -5.86 -1.61
CA TYR A 288 -21.85 -5.74 -2.67
C TYR A 288 -20.42 -5.69 -2.11
N ALA A 289 -20.18 -4.89 -1.06
CA ALA A 289 -18.86 -4.79 -0.42
C ALA A 289 -18.40 -6.11 0.22
N ARG A 290 -19.36 -6.93 0.68
CA ARG A 290 -19.14 -8.31 1.16
C ARG A 290 -19.01 -9.35 0.04
N LYS A 291 -19.02 -8.92 -1.23
CA LYS A 291 -18.97 -9.75 -2.44
C LYS A 291 -20.09 -10.80 -2.51
N LEU A 292 -21.25 -10.51 -1.91
CA LEU A 292 -22.41 -11.42 -1.91
C LEU A 292 -23.31 -11.21 -3.13
N THR A 293 -23.16 -10.09 -3.83
CA THR A 293 -23.85 -9.79 -5.10
C THR A 293 -22.90 -9.00 -6.01
N LEU A 294 -23.15 -9.07 -7.31
CA LEU A 294 -22.38 -8.38 -8.35
C LEU A 294 -23.20 -7.29 -9.07
N VAL A 295 -24.42 -7.03 -8.60
CA VAL A 295 -25.36 -6.15 -9.29
C VAL A 295 -24.95 -4.69 -9.12
N ASP A 296 -24.56 -4.07 -10.22
CA ASP A 296 -24.15 -2.67 -10.33
C ASP A 296 -24.66 -2.06 -11.66
N SER A 297 -24.19 -0.86 -11.98
CA SER A 297 -24.49 -0.20 -13.25
C SER A 297 -23.89 -0.87 -14.50
N VAL A 298 -23.05 -1.89 -14.35
CA VAL A 298 -22.36 -2.61 -15.44
C VAL A 298 -22.93 -4.02 -15.65
N LEU A 299 -23.15 -4.77 -14.58
CA LEU A 299 -23.71 -6.11 -14.57
C LEU A 299 -25.07 -6.09 -13.85
N PRO A 300 -26.15 -6.63 -14.46
CA PRO A 300 -26.22 -7.55 -15.60
C PRO A 300 -26.14 -6.92 -17.02
N GLY A 301 -26.02 -5.60 -17.12
CA GLY A 301 -26.00 -4.88 -18.38
C GLY A 301 -27.40 -4.43 -18.83
N ALA A 302 -27.46 -3.77 -19.99
CA ALA A 302 -28.67 -3.07 -20.42
C ALA A 302 -29.87 -4.00 -20.63
N GLY A 303 -31.00 -3.71 -19.97
CA GLY A 303 -32.21 -4.55 -20.00
C GLY A 303 -32.04 -5.98 -19.45
N GLY A 304 -30.94 -6.24 -18.76
CA GLY A 304 -30.63 -7.49 -18.05
C GLY A 304 -31.12 -7.49 -16.61
N TYR A 305 -31.18 -8.67 -15.99
CA TYR A 305 -31.51 -8.84 -14.58
C TYR A 305 -30.71 -9.97 -13.92
N LEU A 306 -30.52 -9.87 -12.61
CA LEU A 306 -30.04 -10.95 -11.74
C LEU A 306 -30.96 -11.05 -10.51
N LEU A 307 -31.74 -12.12 -10.45
CA LEU A 307 -32.52 -12.51 -9.28
C LEU A 307 -31.74 -13.56 -8.52
N HIS A 308 -31.43 -13.34 -7.24
CA HIS A 308 -30.84 -14.38 -6.42
C HIS A 308 -31.11 -14.20 -4.92
N THR A 309 -31.14 -15.31 -4.18
CA THR A 309 -31.16 -15.30 -2.71
C THR A 309 -29.74 -15.14 -2.15
N ILE A 310 -29.60 -14.30 -1.14
CA ILE A 310 -28.42 -14.14 -0.29
C ILE A 310 -28.83 -14.61 1.11
N HIS A 311 -28.18 -15.65 1.60
CA HIS A 311 -28.59 -16.34 2.82
C HIS A 311 -27.93 -15.73 4.06
N ASN A 312 -28.72 -15.47 5.10
CA ASN A 312 -28.28 -14.98 6.40
C ASN A 312 -27.15 -13.91 6.40
N PRO A 313 -27.15 -12.88 5.53
CA PRO A 313 -25.95 -12.06 5.31
C PRO A 313 -25.51 -11.25 6.55
N LEU A 314 -26.35 -11.15 7.57
CA LEU A 314 -26.11 -10.40 8.82
C LEU A 314 -26.02 -11.30 10.06
N GLY A 315 -26.37 -12.58 9.99
CA GLY A 315 -26.44 -13.45 11.18
C GLY A 315 -27.72 -13.35 11.98
N ASP A 316 -28.77 -12.71 11.44
CA ASP A 316 -30.02 -12.42 12.12
C ASP A 316 -31.13 -13.45 11.81
N GLY A 317 -30.78 -14.54 11.13
CA GLY A 317 -31.73 -15.58 10.75
C GLY A 317 -32.61 -15.21 9.56
N CYS A 318 -32.28 -14.16 8.82
CA CYS A 318 -33.07 -13.67 7.69
C CYS A 318 -32.29 -13.62 6.38
N ASN A 319 -32.98 -13.92 5.29
CA ASN A 319 -32.44 -13.89 3.94
C ASN A 319 -32.76 -12.56 3.24
N VAL A 320 -31.94 -12.24 2.24
CA VAL A 320 -32.20 -11.16 1.29
C VAL A 320 -32.45 -11.77 -0.08
N ILE A 321 -33.53 -11.38 -0.76
CA ILE A 321 -33.75 -11.71 -2.16
C ILE A 321 -33.40 -10.46 -2.98
N MET A 322 -32.33 -10.54 -3.75
CA MET A 322 -31.93 -9.48 -4.66
C MET A 322 -32.76 -9.53 -5.94
N VAL A 323 -33.41 -8.42 -6.26
CA VAL A 323 -34.13 -8.15 -7.52
C VAL A 323 -33.31 -7.12 -8.29
N GLY A 324 -32.23 -7.60 -8.92
CA GLY A 324 -31.16 -6.77 -9.42
C GLY A 324 -31.22 -6.44 -10.91
N ALA A 325 -30.85 -5.22 -11.28
CA ALA A 325 -30.74 -4.76 -12.67
C ALA A 325 -29.81 -3.54 -12.81
N SER A 326 -29.18 -3.35 -13.97
CA SER A 326 -28.30 -2.20 -14.23
C SER A 326 -29.05 -0.93 -14.67
N ASP A 327 -30.28 -1.07 -15.14
CA ASP A 327 -31.11 0.03 -15.64
C ASP A 327 -32.61 -0.18 -15.33
N GLU A 328 -33.43 0.83 -15.64
CA GLU A 328 -34.87 0.82 -15.35
C GLU A 328 -35.63 -0.26 -16.14
N GLN A 329 -35.20 -0.55 -17.38
CA GLN A 329 -35.81 -1.59 -18.20
C GLN A 329 -35.57 -2.97 -17.61
N GLY A 330 -34.33 -3.24 -17.19
CA GLY A 330 -33.95 -4.45 -16.48
C GLY A 330 -34.70 -4.59 -15.17
N LEU A 331 -34.88 -3.50 -14.40
CA LEU A 331 -35.61 -3.52 -13.13
C LEU A 331 -37.08 -3.89 -13.32
N ALA A 332 -37.74 -3.34 -14.35
CA ALA A 332 -39.11 -3.72 -14.68
C ALA A 332 -39.22 -5.22 -15.00
N LEU A 333 -38.30 -5.75 -15.82
CA LEU A 333 -38.28 -7.17 -16.15
C LEU A 333 -37.96 -8.07 -14.95
N ALA A 334 -37.01 -7.67 -14.10
CA ALA A 334 -36.67 -8.35 -12.86
C ALA A 334 -37.88 -8.45 -11.92
N THR A 335 -38.65 -7.35 -11.83
CA THR A 335 -39.89 -7.26 -11.07
C THR A 335 -40.94 -8.24 -11.58
N ASP A 336 -41.16 -8.27 -12.90
CA ASP A 336 -42.11 -9.21 -13.52
C ASP A 336 -41.73 -10.66 -13.22
N LYS A 337 -40.45 -11.00 -13.38
CA LYS A 337 -39.91 -12.35 -13.13
C LYS A 337 -40.00 -12.76 -11.65
N PHE A 338 -39.82 -11.81 -10.73
CA PHE A 338 -40.04 -12.07 -9.31
C PHE A 338 -41.53 -12.25 -9.00
N CYS A 339 -42.42 -11.45 -9.57
CA CYS A 339 -43.87 -11.61 -9.43
C CYS A 339 -44.37 -12.96 -9.99
N GLU A 340 -43.77 -13.47 -11.07
CA GLU A 340 -44.02 -14.83 -11.59
C GLU A 340 -43.64 -15.91 -10.55
N ALA A 341 -42.48 -15.78 -9.90
CA ALA A 341 -42.04 -16.68 -8.83
C ALA A 341 -42.98 -16.63 -7.61
N VAL A 342 -43.45 -15.43 -7.23
CA VAL A 342 -44.45 -15.25 -6.18
C VAL A 342 -45.78 -15.92 -6.58
N SER A 343 -46.29 -15.64 -7.78
CA SER A 343 -47.58 -16.14 -8.29
C SER A 343 -47.63 -17.65 -8.52
N SER A 344 -46.47 -18.30 -8.64
CA SER A 344 -46.36 -19.76 -8.73
C SER A 344 -46.69 -20.48 -7.40
N ASN A 345 -46.89 -19.74 -6.30
CA ASN A 345 -47.30 -20.28 -5.01
C ASN A 345 -48.84 -20.29 -4.85
N GLY A 346 -49.35 -21.21 -4.04
CA GLY A 346 -50.77 -21.29 -3.74
C GLY A 346 -51.28 -20.09 -2.91
N LYS A 347 -52.55 -19.71 -3.10
CA LYS A 347 -53.21 -18.72 -2.24
C LYS A 347 -53.25 -19.22 -0.80
N GLY A 348 -52.99 -18.34 0.16
CA GLY A 348 -53.02 -18.73 1.57
C GLY A 348 -52.39 -17.70 2.50
N LYS A 349 -52.43 -17.97 3.81
CA LYS A 349 -51.87 -17.07 4.83
C LYS A 349 -50.34 -17.12 4.95
N ASN A 350 -49.69 -18.01 4.20
CA ASN A 350 -48.25 -18.21 4.21
C ASN A 350 -47.71 -18.07 2.78
N LEU A 351 -46.62 -17.33 2.63
CA LEU A 351 -45.84 -17.26 1.40
C LEU A 351 -44.38 -17.44 1.77
N VAL A 352 -43.81 -18.56 1.34
CA VAL A 352 -42.42 -18.95 1.60
C VAL A 352 -41.81 -19.31 0.26
N LEU A 353 -40.69 -18.68 -0.07
CA LEU A 353 -39.93 -18.97 -1.29
C LEU A 353 -38.71 -19.81 -0.94
N GLY A 354 -38.41 -20.83 -1.73
CA GLY A 354 -37.10 -21.50 -1.68
C GLY A 354 -35.99 -20.59 -2.21
N ARG A 355 -34.84 -21.19 -2.55
CA ARG A 355 -33.75 -20.49 -3.22
C ARG A 355 -34.21 -19.92 -4.58
N VAL A 356 -34.12 -18.61 -4.73
CA VAL A 356 -34.37 -17.91 -5.99
C VAL A 356 -33.05 -17.77 -6.73
N HIS A 357 -33.05 -18.13 -8.02
CA HIS A 357 -31.97 -17.77 -8.95
C HIS A 357 -32.51 -17.67 -10.38
N GLN A 358 -32.33 -16.52 -11.01
CA GLN A 358 -32.54 -16.34 -12.44
C GLN A 358 -31.61 -15.24 -12.96
N VAL A 359 -31.08 -15.40 -14.18
CA VAL A 359 -30.20 -14.41 -14.80
C VAL A 359 -30.59 -14.17 -16.24
N LYS A 360 -30.52 -12.91 -16.66
CA LYS A 360 -30.52 -12.50 -18.06
C LYS A 360 -29.48 -11.42 -18.23
N LEU A 361 -28.44 -11.71 -18.99
CA LEU A 361 -27.38 -10.76 -19.31
C LEU A 361 -27.66 -10.10 -20.67
N ASP A 362 -27.17 -8.88 -20.85
CA ASP A 362 -27.17 -8.26 -22.18
C ASP A 362 -26.18 -8.97 -23.14
N ALA A 363 -26.10 -8.52 -24.39
CA ALA A 363 -25.21 -9.13 -25.38
C ALA A 363 -23.72 -9.03 -25.01
N GLU A 364 -23.34 -7.95 -24.32
CA GLU A 364 -21.95 -7.72 -23.95
C GLU A 364 -21.54 -8.60 -22.76
N MET A 365 -22.33 -8.58 -21.68
CA MET A 365 -22.10 -9.40 -20.49
C MET A 365 -22.21 -10.88 -20.84
N SER A 366 -23.14 -11.28 -21.71
CA SER A 366 -23.19 -12.65 -22.25
C SER A 366 -21.90 -13.06 -22.97
N ARG A 367 -21.23 -12.11 -23.65
CA ARG A 367 -19.93 -12.36 -24.29
C ARG A 367 -18.80 -12.46 -23.26
N ARG A 368 -18.75 -11.57 -22.26
CA ARG A 368 -17.74 -11.61 -21.18
C ARG A 368 -17.84 -12.90 -20.36
N PHE A 369 -19.06 -13.34 -20.07
CA PHE A 369 -19.36 -14.50 -19.23
C PHE A 369 -19.75 -15.76 -20.02
N ARG A 370 -19.39 -15.83 -21.31
CA ARG A 370 -19.74 -16.96 -22.19
C ARG A 370 -19.32 -18.32 -21.60
N GLY A 371 -18.19 -18.37 -20.90
CA GLY A 371 -17.68 -19.59 -20.28
C GLY A 371 -18.57 -20.15 -19.17
N VAL A 372 -19.23 -19.27 -18.40
CA VAL A 372 -20.11 -19.68 -17.28
C VAL A 372 -21.55 -19.92 -17.71
N LEU A 373 -21.98 -19.35 -18.85
CA LEU A 373 -23.36 -19.48 -19.36
C LEU A 373 -23.59 -20.73 -20.22
N ARG A 374 -22.52 -21.41 -20.66
CA ARG A 374 -22.64 -22.65 -21.45
C ARG A 374 -22.74 -23.85 -20.52
N PRO A 375 -23.37 -24.96 -20.97
CA PRO A 375 -23.30 -26.23 -20.25
C PRO A 375 -21.85 -26.63 -19.96
N TYR A 376 -21.59 -27.05 -18.73
CA TYR A 376 -20.25 -27.47 -18.32
C TYR A 376 -19.95 -28.87 -18.86
N PRO A 377 -18.70 -29.16 -19.24
CA PRO A 377 -18.29 -30.49 -19.66
C PRO A 377 -18.40 -31.48 -18.50
N GLN A 378 -18.55 -32.76 -18.81
CA GLN A 378 -18.69 -33.83 -17.80
C GLN A 378 -17.45 -33.93 -16.90
N ASP A 379 -16.27 -33.64 -17.42
CA ASP A 379 -14.99 -33.67 -16.69
C ASP A 379 -14.65 -32.33 -15.97
N TYR A 380 -15.61 -31.41 -15.80
CA TYR A 380 -15.34 -30.05 -15.29
C TYR A 380 -14.58 -30.03 -13.95
N VAL A 381 -15.02 -30.84 -12.99
CA VAL A 381 -14.40 -30.93 -11.66
C VAL A 381 -12.98 -31.51 -11.75
N GLU A 382 -12.80 -32.57 -12.53
CA GLU A 382 -11.51 -33.22 -12.75
C GLU A 382 -10.53 -32.27 -13.46
N ALA A 383 -10.98 -31.53 -14.47
CA ALA A 383 -10.21 -30.49 -15.14
C ALA A 383 -9.85 -29.35 -14.18
N GLY A 384 -10.75 -28.98 -13.27
CA GLY A 384 -10.48 -28.02 -12.20
C GLY A 384 -9.41 -28.50 -11.22
N LEU A 385 -9.44 -29.78 -10.84
CA LEU A 385 -8.41 -30.39 -9.98
C LEU A 385 -7.06 -30.46 -10.67
N ARG A 386 -7.00 -30.82 -11.97
CA ARG A 386 -5.75 -30.79 -12.75
C ARG A 386 -5.11 -29.41 -12.72
N ARG A 387 -5.90 -28.35 -12.97
CA ARG A 387 -5.43 -26.96 -12.85
C ARG A 387 -4.95 -26.63 -11.43
N GLY A 388 -5.65 -27.11 -10.41
CA GLY A 388 -5.24 -26.94 -9.01
C GLY A 388 -3.87 -27.57 -8.73
N GLN A 389 -3.65 -28.79 -9.22
CA GLN A 389 -2.37 -29.50 -9.09
C GLN A 389 -1.25 -28.78 -9.87
N GLU A 390 -1.51 -28.36 -11.10
CA GLU A 390 -0.53 -27.59 -11.90
C GLU A 390 -0.08 -26.32 -11.18
N ARG A 391 -1.00 -25.60 -10.52
CA ARG A 391 -0.67 -24.40 -9.74
C ARG A 391 0.23 -24.70 -8.55
N LEU A 392 0.02 -25.82 -7.86
CA LEU A 392 0.89 -26.29 -6.79
C LEU A 392 2.28 -26.64 -7.33
N ASP A 393 2.33 -27.43 -8.41
CA ASP A 393 3.57 -27.93 -9.00
C ASP A 393 4.45 -26.79 -9.53
N GLN A 394 3.84 -25.73 -10.04
CA GLN A 394 4.53 -24.55 -10.57
C GLN A 394 4.82 -23.46 -9.52
N GLY A 395 4.31 -23.60 -8.29
CA GLY A 395 4.42 -22.54 -7.28
C GLY A 395 3.75 -21.23 -7.72
N THR A 396 2.61 -21.32 -8.42
CA THR A 396 1.92 -20.16 -9.00
C THR A 396 1.51 -19.17 -7.91
N HIS A 397 1.70 -17.87 -8.14
CA HIS A 397 1.19 -16.80 -7.26
C HIS A 397 -0.29 -17.01 -6.92
N THR A 398 -0.66 -16.85 -5.64
CA THR A 398 -1.96 -17.17 -5.02
C THR A 398 -2.33 -18.66 -4.95
N SER A 399 -1.48 -19.57 -5.43
CA SER A 399 -1.67 -21.03 -5.32
C SER A 399 -3.09 -21.49 -5.72
N ILE A 400 -3.65 -22.52 -5.09
CA ILE A 400 -5.04 -22.97 -5.27
C ILE A 400 -6.05 -21.91 -4.78
N ALA A 401 -5.69 -21.07 -3.81
CA ALA A 401 -6.57 -20.02 -3.29
C ALA A 401 -7.06 -19.06 -4.39
N GLY A 402 -6.22 -18.74 -5.37
CA GLY A 402 -6.62 -17.95 -6.54
C GLY A 402 -7.70 -18.62 -7.41
N GLN A 403 -7.73 -19.95 -7.47
CA GLN A 403 -8.79 -20.67 -8.17
C GLN A 403 -10.08 -20.72 -7.35
N LEU A 404 -9.99 -20.97 -6.04
CA LEU A 404 -11.14 -20.97 -5.12
C LEU A 404 -11.88 -19.63 -5.14
N ALA A 405 -11.14 -18.53 -5.18
CA ALA A 405 -11.64 -17.16 -5.12
C ALA A 405 -12.65 -16.79 -6.21
N GLY A 406 -12.62 -17.45 -7.37
CA GLY A 406 -13.49 -17.14 -8.50
C GLY A 406 -14.75 -18.01 -8.59
N LEU A 407 -14.88 -19.07 -7.78
CA LEU A 407 -15.97 -20.05 -7.97
C LEU A 407 -17.33 -19.51 -7.52
N GLY A 408 -17.38 -18.66 -6.48
CA GLY A 408 -18.62 -18.04 -6.02
C GLY A 408 -19.23 -17.08 -7.04
N GLU A 409 -18.42 -16.22 -7.65
CA GLU A 409 -18.87 -15.32 -8.72
C GLU A 409 -19.42 -16.10 -9.92
N ARG A 410 -18.73 -17.17 -10.34
CA ARG A 410 -19.21 -18.02 -11.43
C ARG A 410 -20.53 -18.69 -11.09
N TYR A 411 -20.70 -19.12 -9.85
CA TYR A 411 -21.95 -19.70 -9.37
C TYR A 411 -23.10 -18.69 -9.31
N LEU A 412 -22.85 -17.44 -8.89
CA LEU A 412 -23.86 -16.37 -8.93
C LEU A 412 -24.37 -16.12 -10.35
N LEU A 413 -23.54 -16.28 -11.38
CA LEU A 413 -23.92 -16.07 -12.77
C LEU A 413 -24.48 -17.33 -13.44
N GLY A 414 -23.82 -18.48 -13.27
CA GLY A 414 -24.15 -19.71 -13.98
C GLY A 414 -25.11 -20.65 -13.24
N ASN A 415 -25.26 -20.47 -11.91
CA ASN A 415 -26.04 -21.34 -11.02
C ASN A 415 -25.75 -22.84 -11.21
N ASN A 416 -24.48 -23.17 -11.40
CA ASN A 416 -24.06 -24.53 -11.69
C ASN A 416 -23.51 -25.22 -10.42
N PRO A 417 -24.16 -26.28 -9.90
CA PRO A 417 -23.71 -27.01 -8.73
C PRO A 417 -22.27 -27.53 -8.79
N LEU A 418 -21.72 -27.74 -9.99
CA LEU A 418 -20.36 -28.22 -10.18
C LEU A 418 -19.29 -27.23 -9.67
N GLU A 419 -19.60 -25.93 -9.56
CA GLU A 419 -18.70 -24.96 -8.94
C GLU A 419 -18.52 -25.23 -7.44
N ALA A 420 -19.61 -25.55 -6.74
CA ALA A 420 -19.58 -25.89 -5.31
C ALA A 420 -18.85 -27.22 -5.08
N LYS A 421 -19.10 -28.23 -5.94
CA LYS A 421 -18.36 -29.51 -5.90
C LYS A 421 -16.88 -29.32 -6.13
N LEU A 422 -16.48 -28.53 -7.14
CA LEU A 422 -15.08 -28.21 -7.38
C LEU A 422 -14.45 -27.48 -6.19
N PHE A 423 -15.16 -26.56 -5.54
CA PHE A 423 -14.66 -25.84 -4.36
C PHE A 423 -14.29 -26.81 -3.22
N VAL A 424 -15.15 -27.80 -2.93
CA VAL A 424 -14.89 -28.84 -1.92
C VAL A 424 -13.69 -29.70 -2.30
N GLU A 425 -13.63 -30.18 -3.55
CA GLU A 425 -12.51 -31.04 -3.99
C GLU A 425 -11.17 -30.31 -3.99
N LEU A 426 -11.15 -29.02 -4.36
CA LEU A 426 -9.95 -28.20 -4.28
C LEU A 426 -9.47 -28.06 -2.83
N TRP A 427 -10.36 -27.91 -1.85
CA TRP A 427 -9.96 -27.90 -0.44
C TRP A 427 -9.39 -29.23 0.03
N ARG A 428 -9.93 -30.37 -0.45
CA ARG A 428 -9.34 -31.69 -0.16
C ARG A 428 -7.92 -31.79 -0.73
N LEU A 429 -7.73 -31.40 -1.98
CA LEU A 429 -6.41 -31.36 -2.62
C LEU A 429 -5.46 -30.43 -1.85
N TYR A 430 -5.92 -29.22 -1.54
CA TYR A 430 -5.10 -28.19 -0.93
C TYR A 430 -4.67 -28.57 0.47
N ARG A 431 -5.60 -29.06 1.31
CA ARG A 431 -5.31 -29.58 2.66
C ARG A 431 -4.32 -30.76 2.61
N LYS A 432 -4.45 -31.65 1.63
CA LYS A 432 -3.49 -32.75 1.43
C LYS A 432 -2.09 -32.22 1.07
N SER A 433 -2.03 -31.13 0.31
CA SER A 433 -0.76 -30.49 -0.07
C SER A 433 -0.16 -29.61 1.03
N ALA A 434 -0.97 -29.19 2.01
CA ALA A 434 -0.58 -28.29 3.10
C ALA A 434 0.24 -28.99 4.19
N VAL A 435 1.45 -29.39 3.81
CA VAL A 435 2.48 -29.97 4.67
C VAL A 435 3.64 -29.00 4.80
N ASP A 436 4.25 -28.96 5.99
CA ASP A 436 5.45 -28.16 6.24
C ASP A 436 6.64 -28.77 5.49
N ASP A 437 6.90 -28.26 4.29
CA ASP A 437 7.99 -28.69 3.42
C ASP A 437 8.82 -27.45 3.04
N PRO A 438 10.04 -27.30 3.56
CA PRO A 438 10.87 -26.11 3.32
C PRO A 438 11.28 -25.96 1.85
N ARG A 439 11.08 -26.98 1.00
CA ARG A 439 11.30 -26.90 -0.45
C ARG A 439 10.16 -26.18 -1.18
N LYS A 440 9.01 -25.97 -0.52
CA LYS A 440 7.88 -25.25 -1.10
C LYS A 440 8.03 -23.76 -0.87
N PHE A 441 8.13 -23.03 -1.97
CA PHE A 441 8.11 -21.57 -1.95
C PHE A 441 6.75 -21.06 -1.46
N GLY A 442 6.77 -20.17 -0.45
CA GLY A 442 5.55 -19.59 0.15
C GLY A 442 4.89 -20.41 1.25
N GLY A 443 5.57 -21.41 1.82
CA GLY A 443 5.09 -22.19 2.97
C GLY A 443 4.07 -23.28 2.60
N ALA A 444 3.43 -23.86 3.61
CA ALA A 444 2.58 -25.06 3.46
C ALA A 444 1.43 -24.85 2.45
N TRP A 445 0.86 -23.64 2.42
CA TRP A 445 -0.24 -23.28 1.53
C TRP A 445 0.24 -22.61 0.22
N GLY A 446 1.53 -22.39 0.05
CA GLY A 446 2.13 -21.82 -1.16
C GLY A 446 2.05 -20.30 -1.25
N PHE A 447 2.82 -19.78 -2.21
CA PHE A 447 3.13 -18.36 -2.37
C PHE A 447 1.91 -17.44 -2.48
N ASP A 448 1.88 -16.43 -1.60
CA ASP A 448 0.85 -15.38 -1.50
C ASP A 448 -0.59 -15.92 -1.54
N SER A 449 -0.80 -17.11 -0.96
CA SER A 449 -2.12 -17.75 -0.94
C SER A 449 -3.17 -16.94 -0.19
N ASP A 450 -2.76 -16.06 0.73
CA ASP A 450 -3.61 -15.16 1.52
C ASP A 450 -4.15 -13.96 0.72
N PHE A 451 -3.53 -13.60 -0.42
CA PHE A 451 -3.94 -12.42 -1.21
C PHE A 451 -5.42 -12.43 -1.65
N PRO A 452 -5.95 -13.54 -2.21
CA PRO A 452 -7.34 -13.59 -2.64
C PRO A 452 -8.34 -13.90 -1.51
N SER A 453 -7.93 -13.81 -0.24
CA SER A 453 -8.68 -14.41 0.88
C SER A 453 -10.09 -13.89 1.10
N ILE A 454 -10.32 -12.59 0.90
CA ILE A 454 -11.68 -12.03 0.93
C ILE A 454 -12.61 -12.73 -0.08
N SER A 455 -12.11 -13.01 -1.28
CA SER A 455 -12.89 -13.65 -2.35
C SER A 455 -13.07 -15.15 -2.13
N VAL A 456 -12.09 -15.83 -1.51
CA VAL A 456 -12.22 -17.24 -1.10
C VAL A 456 -13.33 -17.39 -0.05
N VAL A 457 -13.30 -16.58 1.01
CA VAL A 457 -14.31 -16.61 2.08
C VAL A 457 -15.69 -16.23 1.54
N SER A 458 -15.77 -15.19 0.70
CA SER A 458 -17.04 -14.78 0.10
C SER A 458 -17.59 -15.82 -0.87
N SER A 459 -16.71 -16.53 -1.59
CA SER A 459 -17.13 -17.66 -2.44
C SER A 459 -17.72 -18.79 -1.61
N TRP A 460 -17.12 -19.10 -0.44
CA TRP A 460 -17.69 -20.11 0.45
C TRP A 460 -19.08 -19.73 0.95
N ASP A 461 -19.26 -18.49 1.41
CA ASP A 461 -20.54 -17.94 1.89
C ASP A 461 -21.66 -18.05 0.81
N ILE A 462 -21.29 -17.87 -0.47
CA ILE A 462 -22.22 -18.08 -1.60
C ILE A 462 -22.51 -19.57 -1.85
N LEU A 463 -21.49 -20.42 -1.80
CA LEU A 463 -21.54 -21.81 -2.27
C LEU A 463 -22.05 -22.79 -1.22
N GLU A 464 -21.93 -22.49 0.08
CA GLU A 464 -22.30 -23.40 1.16
C GLU A 464 -23.79 -23.82 1.10
N GLU A 465 -24.63 -22.95 0.56
CA GLU A 465 -26.08 -23.14 0.45
C GLU A 465 -26.49 -24.03 -0.73
N GLU A 466 -25.55 -24.41 -1.59
CA GLU A 466 -25.81 -25.27 -2.75
C GLU A 466 -26.42 -26.62 -2.28
N PRO A 467 -27.67 -26.94 -2.72
CA PRO A 467 -28.40 -28.10 -2.21
C PRO A 467 -27.70 -29.43 -2.45
N SER A 468 -26.89 -29.55 -3.50
CA SER A 468 -26.17 -30.79 -3.81
C SER A 468 -25.00 -31.10 -2.88
N LEU A 469 -24.57 -30.17 -2.03
CA LEU A 469 -23.53 -30.43 -1.02
C LEU A 469 -24.10 -31.14 0.22
N THR A 470 -23.38 -32.13 0.75
CA THR A 470 -23.69 -32.76 2.05
C THR A 470 -23.07 -31.99 3.22
N ASP A 471 -23.53 -32.23 4.43
CA ASP A 471 -22.98 -31.54 5.62
C ASP A 471 -21.53 -31.98 5.90
N GLU A 472 -21.15 -33.21 5.54
CA GLU A 472 -19.76 -33.66 5.57
C GLU A 472 -18.89 -32.89 4.58
N GLU A 473 -19.37 -32.66 3.35
CA GLU A 473 -18.66 -31.85 2.37
C GLU A 473 -18.49 -30.40 2.84
N ARG A 474 -19.51 -29.83 3.49
CA ARG A 474 -19.44 -28.50 4.12
C ARG A 474 -18.41 -28.46 5.23
N MET A 475 -18.43 -29.42 6.14
CA MET A 475 -17.45 -29.51 7.22
C MET A 475 -16.03 -29.68 6.69
N VAL A 476 -15.83 -30.43 5.59
CA VAL A 476 -14.52 -30.56 4.93
C VAL A 476 -14.02 -29.21 4.42
N ALA A 477 -14.84 -28.48 3.66
CA ALA A 477 -14.46 -27.18 3.12
C ALA A 477 -14.23 -26.15 4.23
N PHE A 478 -15.16 -26.04 5.18
CA PHE A 478 -15.07 -25.12 6.31
C PHE A 478 -13.82 -25.39 7.17
N SER A 479 -13.57 -26.64 7.56
CA SER A 479 -12.42 -26.98 8.40
C SER A 479 -11.09 -26.73 7.67
N ALA A 480 -11.02 -27.03 6.37
CA ALA A 480 -9.83 -26.77 5.57
C ALA A 480 -9.59 -25.26 5.39
N MET A 481 -10.65 -24.49 5.11
CA MET A 481 -10.58 -23.04 5.01
C MET A 481 -10.15 -22.42 6.34
N MET A 482 -10.74 -22.81 7.46
CA MET A 482 -10.37 -22.29 8.79
C MET A 482 -8.93 -22.63 9.16
N LYS A 483 -8.45 -23.84 8.81
CA LYS A 483 -7.04 -24.17 8.99
C LYS A 483 -6.11 -23.27 8.16
N TRP A 484 -6.44 -23.02 6.90
CA TRP A 484 -5.67 -22.09 6.06
C TRP A 484 -5.73 -20.64 6.59
N MET A 485 -6.89 -20.21 7.10
CA MET A 485 -7.03 -18.91 7.77
C MET A 485 -6.12 -18.80 8.99
N ASP A 486 -6.08 -19.81 9.86
CA ASP A 486 -5.26 -19.82 11.07
C ASP A 486 -3.75 -19.99 10.78
N ASP A 487 -3.39 -20.83 9.80
CA ASP A 487 -1.99 -21.11 9.46
C ASP A 487 -1.33 -19.99 8.64
N THR A 488 -2.09 -19.28 7.79
CA THR A 488 -1.53 -18.39 6.76
C THR A 488 -2.13 -16.99 6.77
N VAL A 489 -3.45 -16.85 6.65
CA VAL A 489 -4.08 -15.55 6.45
C VAL A 489 -3.99 -14.68 7.71
N TYR A 490 -4.50 -15.18 8.85
CA TYR A 490 -4.49 -14.44 10.10
C TYR A 490 -3.06 -14.07 10.57
N PRO A 491 -2.04 -14.95 10.53
CA PRO A 491 -0.66 -14.58 10.84
C PRO A 491 -0.07 -13.49 9.93
N SER A 492 -0.49 -13.43 8.66
CA SER A 492 -0.01 -12.45 7.68
C SER A 492 -0.66 -11.07 7.85
N CYS A 493 -1.70 -10.95 8.68
CA CYS A 493 -2.29 -9.65 9.05
C CYS A 493 -1.29 -8.79 9.83
N ALA A 494 -0.59 -7.91 9.12
CA ALA A 494 0.39 -6.98 9.67
C ALA A 494 -0.05 -5.52 9.43
N GLY A 495 0.33 -4.62 10.35
CA GLY A 495 -0.03 -3.21 10.30
C GLY A 495 -0.72 -2.72 11.58
N GLY A 496 -1.41 -1.58 11.49
CA GLY A 496 -2.19 -1.04 12.61
C GLY A 496 -1.35 -0.51 13.77
N ARG A 497 -0.11 -0.08 13.49
CA ARG A 497 0.74 0.58 14.49
C ARG A 497 0.36 2.06 14.56
N PRO A 498 0.01 2.60 15.75
CA PRO A 498 -0.41 3.99 15.88
C PRO A 498 0.60 4.98 15.27
N GLY A 499 0.09 5.93 14.48
CA GLY A 499 0.88 6.97 13.83
C GLY A 499 1.78 6.47 12.69
N ARG A 500 1.54 5.26 12.17
CA ARG A 500 2.32 4.63 11.09
C ARG A 500 1.42 4.03 10.02
N VAL A 501 1.87 4.14 8.78
CA VAL A 501 1.19 3.57 7.60
C VAL A 501 1.41 2.05 7.49
N THR A 502 0.53 1.36 6.75
CA THR A 502 0.52 -0.10 6.59
C THR A 502 1.00 -0.54 5.19
N HIS A 503 1.62 -1.73 5.12
CA HIS A 503 2.03 -2.39 3.87
C HIS A 503 0.92 -3.24 3.27
N ASN A 504 0.84 -3.29 1.95
CA ASN A 504 -0.21 -3.98 1.18
C ASN A 504 -0.35 -5.46 1.53
N HIS A 505 0.75 -6.21 1.70
CA HIS A 505 0.72 -7.63 2.11
C HIS A 505 -0.07 -7.82 3.42
N GLY A 506 0.06 -6.88 4.38
CA GLY A 506 -0.71 -6.93 5.62
C GLY A 506 -2.21 -6.68 5.42
N THR A 507 -2.57 -5.82 4.47
CA THR A 507 -3.98 -5.49 4.19
C THR A 507 -4.74 -6.54 3.39
N PHE A 508 -4.06 -7.28 2.50
CA PHE A 508 -4.67 -8.42 1.80
C PHE A 508 -5.22 -9.45 2.79
N ALA A 509 -4.35 -9.90 3.68
CA ALA A 509 -4.70 -10.79 4.77
C ALA A 509 -5.78 -10.18 5.68
N ALA A 510 -5.65 -8.90 6.05
CA ALA A 510 -6.62 -8.22 6.90
C ALA A 510 -8.03 -8.15 6.27
N MET A 511 -8.16 -7.99 4.94
CA MET A 511 -9.46 -8.04 4.27
C MET A 511 -10.10 -9.43 4.39
N GLY A 512 -9.33 -10.50 4.16
CA GLY A 512 -9.82 -11.87 4.32
C GLY A 512 -10.21 -12.18 5.75
N THR A 513 -9.39 -11.77 6.72
CA THR A 513 -9.65 -11.90 8.15
C THR A 513 -10.92 -11.13 8.56
N ALA A 514 -11.10 -9.88 8.11
CA ALA A 514 -12.33 -9.12 8.36
C ALA A 514 -13.56 -9.82 7.74
N ARG A 515 -13.45 -10.31 6.50
CA ARG A 515 -14.57 -10.99 5.83
C ARG A 515 -14.94 -12.31 6.53
N CYS A 516 -13.94 -13.06 6.98
CA CYS A 516 -14.13 -14.29 7.74
C CYS A 516 -14.74 -14.01 9.11
N ALA A 517 -14.32 -12.94 9.79
CA ALA A 517 -14.94 -12.52 11.05
C ALA A 517 -16.44 -12.24 10.89
N LEU A 518 -16.84 -11.57 9.81
CA LEU A 518 -18.25 -11.31 9.51
C LEU A 518 -19.03 -12.60 9.20
N TYR A 519 -18.44 -13.51 8.44
CA TYR A 519 -19.03 -14.83 8.15
C TYR A 519 -19.21 -15.66 9.44
N LEU A 520 -18.17 -15.73 10.28
CA LEU A 520 -18.23 -16.43 11.56
C LEU A 520 -19.22 -15.78 12.51
N LYS A 521 -19.32 -14.45 12.52
CA LYS A 521 -20.34 -13.76 13.31
C LYS A 521 -21.76 -14.17 12.90
N ALA A 522 -21.98 -14.38 11.60
CA ALA A 522 -23.28 -14.75 11.07
C ALA A 522 -23.65 -16.21 11.35
N ASN A 523 -22.68 -17.13 11.20
CA ASN A 523 -22.95 -18.56 11.17
C ASN A 523 -22.38 -19.33 12.38
N PHE A 524 -21.35 -18.80 13.04
CA PHE A 524 -20.63 -19.42 14.15
C PHE A 524 -20.31 -18.40 15.28
N PRO A 525 -21.31 -17.70 15.84
CA PRO A 525 -21.08 -16.54 16.73
C PRO A 525 -20.37 -16.86 18.04
N THR A 526 -20.32 -18.14 18.44
CA THR A 526 -19.57 -18.57 19.64
C THR A 526 -18.14 -19.01 19.33
N LEU A 527 -17.72 -19.07 18.06
CA LEU A 527 -16.38 -19.49 17.70
C LEU A 527 -15.37 -18.38 18.04
N TYR A 528 -14.30 -18.72 18.78
CA TYR A 528 -13.29 -17.78 19.24
C TYR A 528 -12.67 -16.94 18.10
N GLN A 529 -12.37 -17.59 16.96
CA GLN A 529 -11.79 -16.92 15.79
C GLN A 529 -12.59 -15.70 15.34
N GLN A 530 -13.92 -15.69 15.53
CA GLN A 530 -14.79 -14.57 15.15
C GLN A 530 -14.27 -13.24 15.73
N ARG A 531 -14.06 -13.18 17.05
CA ARG A 531 -13.66 -11.96 17.77
C ARG A 531 -12.20 -11.61 17.50
N ALA A 532 -11.33 -12.62 17.52
CA ALA A 532 -9.90 -12.45 17.28
C ALA A 532 -9.64 -11.86 15.89
N TYR A 533 -10.34 -12.37 14.88
CA TYR A 533 -10.21 -11.89 13.50
C TYR A 533 -10.77 -10.47 13.35
N GLU A 534 -11.95 -10.18 13.92
CA GLU A 534 -12.54 -8.84 13.87
C GLU A 534 -11.59 -7.78 14.45
N ARG A 535 -11.09 -7.98 15.68
CA ARG A 535 -10.17 -7.02 16.32
C ARG A 535 -8.88 -6.82 15.53
N LYS A 536 -8.27 -7.90 15.05
CA LYS A 536 -6.99 -7.84 14.33
C LYS A 536 -7.13 -7.02 13.04
N ALA A 537 -8.20 -7.25 12.27
CA ALA A 537 -8.43 -6.52 11.04
C ALA A 537 -8.88 -5.06 11.31
N ASP A 538 -9.77 -4.83 12.29
CA ASP A 538 -10.21 -3.50 12.69
C ASP A 538 -9.01 -2.62 13.10
N LYS A 539 -8.02 -3.19 13.82
CA LYS A 539 -6.78 -2.49 14.19
C LYS A 539 -5.98 -1.99 12.98
N VAL A 540 -5.86 -2.82 11.93
CA VAL A 540 -5.12 -2.47 10.71
C VAL A 540 -5.82 -1.34 9.97
N PHE A 541 -7.11 -1.50 9.68
CA PHE A 541 -7.83 -0.54 8.83
C PHE A 541 -8.20 0.75 9.54
N ARG A 542 -8.51 0.73 10.84
CA ARG A 542 -8.79 1.97 11.59
C ARG A 542 -7.56 2.88 11.71
N GLU A 543 -6.37 2.30 11.75
CA GLU A 543 -5.14 3.09 11.68
C GLU A 543 -4.92 3.63 10.26
N GLN A 544 -4.97 2.76 9.24
CA GLN A 544 -4.74 3.18 7.85
C GLN A 544 -5.79 4.20 7.37
N ALA A 545 -7.02 4.17 7.88
CA ALA A 545 -8.08 5.15 7.59
C ALA A 545 -7.75 6.60 7.98
N ARG A 546 -6.67 6.81 8.74
CA ARG A 546 -6.15 8.14 9.13
C ARG A 546 -5.12 8.69 8.15
N HIS A 547 -4.66 7.87 7.20
CA HIS A 547 -3.52 8.17 6.33
C HIS A 547 -3.89 8.03 4.85
N SER A 548 -3.65 9.08 4.06
CA SER A 548 -3.94 9.11 2.62
C SER A 548 -2.89 8.43 1.74
N LYS A 549 -1.76 8.00 2.33
CA LYS A 549 -0.70 7.22 1.69
C LYS A 549 -0.42 5.95 2.53
N PRO A 550 -0.14 4.81 1.90
CA PRO A 550 0.31 3.60 2.60
C PRO A 550 1.84 3.52 2.67
N MET A 551 2.42 2.38 3.07
CA MET A 551 3.89 2.20 3.08
C MET A 551 4.53 2.22 1.70
N GLU A 552 3.76 1.95 0.65
CA GLU A 552 4.27 1.89 -0.72
C GLU A 552 4.59 3.28 -1.28
N ASP A 553 5.74 3.41 -1.93
CA ASP A 553 6.05 4.54 -2.82
C ASP A 553 6.19 4.02 -4.25
N CYS A 554 5.07 3.52 -4.76
CA CYS A 554 4.96 2.97 -6.10
C CYS A 554 3.55 3.25 -6.62
N ASN A 555 3.45 3.84 -7.81
CA ASN A 555 2.16 4.21 -8.37
C ASN A 555 1.31 3.01 -8.82
N GLY A 556 1.86 1.79 -8.83
CA GLY A 556 1.08 0.57 -9.02
C GLY A 556 0.52 0.02 -7.71
N TYR A 557 1.38 -0.13 -6.70
CA TYR A 557 1.10 -0.91 -5.49
C TYR A 557 0.35 -0.14 -4.40
N GLN A 558 0.55 1.17 -4.26
CA GLN A 558 -0.05 1.96 -3.17
C GLN A 558 -1.59 1.89 -3.17
N TRP A 559 -2.19 1.77 -4.37
CA TRP A 559 -3.63 1.75 -4.52
C TRP A 559 -4.28 0.49 -3.97
N LEU A 560 -3.52 -0.61 -3.81
CA LEU A 560 -4.04 -1.85 -3.23
C LEU A 560 -4.41 -1.64 -1.76
N THR A 561 -3.49 -1.08 -0.96
CA THR A 561 -3.70 -0.76 0.46
C THR A 561 -4.87 0.21 0.65
N LEU A 562 -4.93 1.25 -0.18
CA LEU A 562 -5.98 2.27 -0.10
C LEU A 562 -7.35 1.72 -0.53
N HIS A 563 -7.41 0.94 -1.60
CA HIS A 563 -8.62 0.24 -2.01
C HIS A 563 -9.10 -0.69 -0.89
N HIS A 564 -8.23 -1.54 -0.32
CA HIS A 564 -8.63 -2.41 0.78
C HIS A 564 -9.24 -1.63 1.94
N THR A 565 -8.65 -0.49 2.31
CA THR A 565 -9.16 0.36 3.39
C THR A 565 -10.54 0.95 3.06
N LEU A 566 -10.74 1.44 1.83
CA LEU A 566 -12.02 1.95 1.34
C LEU A 566 -13.09 0.84 1.26
N GLN A 567 -12.72 -0.36 0.80
CA GLN A 567 -13.64 -1.50 0.75
C GLN A 567 -14.01 -1.97 2.15
N TYR A 568 -13.04 -2.04 3.08
CA TYR A 568 -13.29 -2.36 4.49
C TYR A 568 -14.31 -1.39 5.10
N ALA A 569 -14.15 -0.08 4.87
CA ALA A 569 -15.07 0.95 5.34
C ALA A 569 -16.52 0.68 4.87
N MET A 570 -16.70 0.23 3.62
CA MET A 570 -18.02 -0.15 3.09
C MET A 570 -18.54 -1.49 3.65
N MET A 571 -17.66 -2.46 3.91
CA MET A 571 -18.00 -3.81 4.37
C MET A 571 -18.36 -3.88 5.86
N ARG A 572 -17.68 -3.09 6.70
CA ARG A 572 -17.84 -2.96 8.18
C ARG A 572 -18.71 -1.77 8.63
N PRO A 573 -19.37 -1.08 7.68
CA PRO A 573 -19.85 0.31 7.78
C PRO A 573 -19.05 1.30 8.66
N ASP A 574 -17.72 1.28 8.61
CA ASP A 574 -16.88 2.28 9.29
C ASP A 574 -16.51 3.40 8.31
N TYR A 575 -17.34 4.43 8.23
CA TYR A 575 -17.17 5.52 7.26
C TYR A 575 -16.15 6.59 7.66
N THR A 576 -15.31 6.34 8.66
CA THR A 576 -14.32 7.30 9.18
C THR A 576 -13.46 7.92 8.07
N ILE A 577 -12.94 7.09 7.16
CA ILE A 577 -12.08 7.55 6.04
C ILE A 577 -12.77 8.52 5.08
N PHE A 578 -14.10 8.41 4.92
CA PHE A 578 -14.88 9.31 4.07
C PHE A 578 -15.23 10.63 4.79
N ASN A 579 -15.30 10.60 6.11
CA ASN A 579 -15.75 11.73 6.92
C ASN A 579 -14.60 12.61 7.45
N ASN A 580 -13.36 12.09 7.48
CA ASN A 580 -12.19 12.80 8.01
C ASN A 580 -11.36 13.53 6.93
N GLY A 581 -11.81 13.54 5.66
CA GLY A 581 -11.14 14.18 4.53
C GLY A 581 -10.02 13.34 3.88
N VAL A 582 -9.65 12.18 4.44
CA VAL A 582 -8.59 11.32 3.89
C VAL A 582 -8.97 10.76 2.51
N ALA A 583 -10.24 10.38 2.31
CA ALA A 583 -10.74 9.94 1.01
C ALA A 583 -10.55 10.99 -0.09
N ASP A 584 -10.78 12.27 0.20
CA ASP A 584 -10.58 13.33 -0.79
C ASP A 584 -9.09 13.56 -1.09
N GLN A 585 -8.22 13.46 -0.07
CA GLN A 585 -6.77 13.50 -0.29
C GLN A 585 -6.27 12.35 -1.19
N ILE A 586 -6.83 11.14 -1.04
CA ILE A 586 -6.54 10.00 -1.90
C ILE A 586 -6.96 10.28 -3.35
N ALA A 587 -8.16 10.84 -3.57
CA ALA A 587 -8.62 11.22 -4.89
C ALA A 587 -7.74 12.32 -5.51
N ASP A 588 -7.40 13.35 -4.74
CA ASP A 588 -6.54 14.44 -5.16
C ASP A 588 -5.14 13.96 -5.55
N PHE A 589 -4.54 13.07 -4.76
CA PHE A 589 -3.24 12.50 -5.10
C PHE A 589 -3.32 11.68 -6.40
N CYS A 590 -4.36 10.85 -6.55
CA CYS A 590 -4.59 10.04 -7.75
C CYS A 590 -4.72 10.89 -9.04
N ILE A 591 -5.52 11.96 -8.99
CA ILE A 591 -5.77 12.85 -10.14
C ILE A 591 -4.56 13.72 -10.41
N GLY A 592 -3.89 14.18 -9.35
CA GLY A 592 -2.67 14.97 -9.43
C GLY A 592 -1.52 14.25 -10.12
N ASN A 593 -1.37 12.94 -9.86
CA ASN A 593 -0.22 12.13 -10.27
C ASN A 593 -0.46 11.31 -11.56
N MET A 594 -1.59 11.50 -12.24
CA MET A 594 -1.75 11.03 -13.63
C MET A 594 -1.34 12.11 -14.62
N ASP A 595 -0.80 11.71 -15.77
CA ASP A 595 -0.54 12.65 -16.86
C ASP A 595 -1.83 13.08 -17.57
N ASN A 596 -1.69 13.94 -18.58
CA ASN A 596 -2.85 14.45 -19.33
C ASN A 596 -3.56 13.41 -20.19
N HIS A 597 -3.00 12.20 -20.37
CA HIS A 597 -3.67 11.07 -21.02
C HIS A 597 -4.48 10.23 -20.02
N GLY A 598 -4.51 10.61 -18.74
CA GLY A 598 -5.11 9.84 -17.67
C GLY A 598 -4.26 8.65 -17.24
N ILE A 599 -3.01 8.54 -17.70
CA ILE A 599 -2.11 7.45 -17.32
C ILE A 599 -1.46 7.81 -15.98
N GLN A 600 -1.52 6.91 -14.99
CA GLN A 600 -0.73 7.09 -13.77
C GLN A 600 0.76 7.19 -14.12
N VAL A 601 1.47 8.17 -13.56
CA VAL A 601 2.90 8.29 -13.79
C VAL A 601 3.61 7.08 -13.15
N PRO A 602 4.32 6.24 -13.92
CA PRO A 602 5.07 5.12 -13.34
C PRO A 602 6.24 5.66 -12.51
N TYR A 603 6.36 5.14 -11.30
CA TYR A 603 7.49 5.27 -10.38
C TYR A 603 7.45 4.07 -9.43
N GLY A 604 8.59 3.70 -8.86
CA GLY A 604 8.76 2.42 -8.16
C GLY A 604 8.55 1.22 -9.10
N ASP A 605 8.17 0.06 -8.54
CA ASP A 605 8.05 -1.22 -9.28
C ASP A 605 6.90 -1.24 -10.32
N THR A 606 7.08 -0.54 -11.43
CA THR A 606 6.12 -0.42 -12.52
C THR A 606 6.81 -0.52 -13.88
N GLY A 607 6.67 -1.67 -14.53
CA GLY A 607 7.25 -1.90 -15.86
C GLY A 607 6.59 -1.10 -16.98
N SER A 608 5.27 -1.23 -17.20
CA SER A 608 4.61 -0.67 -18.39
C SER A 608 4.56 0.86 -18.41
N TRP A 609 4.75 1.47 -19.60
CA TRP A 609 4.53 2.91 -19.83
C TRP A 609 3.10 3.38 -19.52
N LEU A 610 2.11 2.47 -19.60
CA LEU A 610 0.72 2.72 -19.22
C LEU A 610 0.52 2.76 -17.71
N CYS A 611 1.50 2.31 -16.91
CA CYS A 611 1.31 2.01 -15.49
C CYS A 611 0.11 1.06 -15.26
N TRP A 612 -0.29 0.92 -14.01
CA TRP A 612 -1.40 0.07 -13.59
C TRP A 612 -2.73 0.84 -13.65
N ILE A 613 -3.81 0.17 -13.25
CA ILE A 613 -5.17 0.75 -13.14
C ILE A 613 -5.81 0.48 -11.77
N SER A 614 -4.99 0.12 -10.78
CA SER A 614 -5.42 -0.26 -9.43
C SER A 614 -6.07 0.92 -8.67
N GLU A 615 -5.75 2.15 -9.04
CA GLU A 615 -6.31 3.38 -8.46
C GLU A 615 -7.80 3.59 -8.80
N ARG A 616 -8.29 2.98 -9.88
CA ARG A 616 -9.65 3.20 -10.37
C ARG A 616 -10.71 2.78 -9.37
N VAL A 617 -10.46 1.69 -8.64
CA VAL A 617 -11.39 1.21 -7.62
C VAL A 617 -11.47 2.19 -6.45
N CYS A 618 -10.36 2.83 -6.07
CA CYS A 618 -10.37 3.90 -5.08
C CYS A 618 -11.26 5.07 -5.54
N LEU A 619 -11.03 5.57 -6.76
CA LEU A 619 -11.83 6.66 -7.32
C LEU A 619 -13.33 6.34 -7.35
N ASN A 620 -13.68 5.12 -7.76
CA ASN A 620 -15.06 4.66 -7.82
C ASN A 620 -15.72 4.56 -6.43
N ILE A 621 -15.04 3.98 -5.43
CA ILE A 621 -15.57 3.90 -4.07
C ILE A 621 -15.73 5.29 -3.46
N ILE A 622 -14.75 6.18 -3.64
CA ILE A 622 -14.82 7.57 -3.15
C ILE A 622 -15.98 8.30 -3.81
N ALA A 623 -16.09 8.24 -5.13
CA ALA A 623 -17.20 8.82 -5.89
C ALA A 623 -18.58 8.30 -5.41
N LEU A 624 -18.69 6.99 -5.16
CA LEU A 624 -19.91 6.35 -4.67
C LEU A 624 -20.26 6.81 -3.25
N ALA A 625 -19.28 6.89 -2.35
CA ALA A 625 -19.46 7.17 -0.94
C ALA A 625 -19.69 8.66 -0.66
N THR A 626 -18.92 9.55 -1.29
CA THR A 626 -18.93 11.00 -0.99
C THR A 626 -19.62 11.84 -2.07
N GLY A 627 -19.87 11.27 -3.25
CA GLY A 627 -20.38 12.04 -4.38
C GLY A 627 -19.31 12.89 -5.07
N ASN A 628 -18.03 12.72 -4.76
CA ASN A 628 -16.90 13.43 -5.37
C ASN A 628 -16.95 13.34 -6.91
N GLN A 629 -17.15 14.48 -7.57
CA GLN A 629 -17.29 14.56 -9.03
C GLN A 629 -15.96 14.38 -9.75
N ASP A 630 -14.86 14.87 -9.16
CA ASP A 630 -13.54 14.85 -9.77
C ASP A 630 -13.06 13.39 -9.86
N ALA A 631 -13.34 12.59 -8.82
CA ALA A 631 -13.09 11.15 -8.82
C ALA A 631 -13.90 10.41 -9.89
N ARG A 632 -15.21 10.73 -10.06
CA ARG A 632 -16.04 10.17 -11.14
C ARG A 632 -15.47 10.53 -12.51
N TRP A 633 -15.20 11.82 -12.72
CA TRP A 633 -14.68 12.33 -13.98
C TRP A 633 -13.34 11.68 -14.34
N ALA A 634 -12.42 11.61 -13.39
CA ALA A 634 -11.09 11.04 -13.63
C ALA A 634 -11.15 9.55 -14.00
N ASN A 635 -11.99 8.75 -13.35
CA ASN A 635 -12.17 7.35 -13.73
C ASN A 635 -12.79 7.20 -15.13
N ASP A 636 -13.80 8.01 -15.49
CA ASP A 636 -14.40 7.97 -16.84
C ASP A 636 -13.40 8.42 -17.91
N TYR A 637 -12.63 9.48 -17.63
CA TYR A 637 -11.56 9.97 -18.48
C TYR A 637 -10.50 8.89 -18.76
N LYS A 638 -10.04 8.18 -17.71
CA LYS A 638 -9.12 7.04 -17.81
C LYS A 638 -9.65 5.91 -18.70
N LEU A 639 -10.91 5.54 -18.53
CA LEU A 639 -11.57 4.52 -19.36
C LEU A 639 -11.63 4.95 -20.83
N LYS A 640 -12.07 6.19 -21.08
CA LYS A 640 -12.16 6.77 -22.42
C LYS A 640 -10.82 6.79 -23.11
N MET A 641 -9.78 7.30 -22.46
CA MET A 641 -8.43 7.42 -23.04
C MET A 641 -7.82 6.07 -23.37
N ARG A 642 -8.06 5.06 -22.53
CA ARG A 642 -7.60 3.69 -22.80
C ARG A 642 -8.52 2.88 -23.70
N ARG A 643 -9.64 3.45 -24.16
CA ARG A 643 -10.70 2.76 -24.93
C ARG A 643 -11.20 1.49 -24.24
N HIS A 644 -11.22 1.50 -22.91
CA HIS A 644 -11.71 0.40 -22.10
C HIS A 644 -13.18 0.60 -21.77
N LYS A 645 -13.89 -0.52 -21.69
CA LYS A 645 -15.23 -0.54 -21.10
C LYS A 645 -15.13 -0.58 -19.57
N PRO A 646 -16.16 -0.13 -18.85
CA PRO A 646 -16.26 -0.34 -17.42
C PRO A 646 -16.07 -1.82 -17.03
N PRO A 647 -15.17 -2.14 -16.09
CA PRO A 647 -15.04 -3.46 -15.50
C PRO A 647 -16.23 -3.78 -14.59
N VAL A 648 -16.53 -5.07 -14.43
CA VAL A 648 -17.53 -5.58 -13.48
C VAL A 648 -16.85 -5.70 -12.13
N GLY A 649 -17.54 -5.40 -11.02
CA GLY A 649 -16.99 -5.63 -9.68
C GLY A 649 -16.24 -4.43 -9.07
N ASP A 650 -15.99 -3.37 -9.85
CA ASP A 650 -15.08 -2.27 -9.48
C ASP A 650 -15.80 -1.00 -8.98
N TYR A 651 -17.06 -1.11 -8.54
CA TYR A 651 -17.86 0.00 -8.00
C TYR A 651 -18.12 1.14 -9.00
N TYR A 652 -18.08 0.86 -10.30
CA TYR A 652 -18.14 1.87 -11.35
C TYR A 652 -19.28 2.88 -11.16
N GLN A 653 -18.95 4.16 -11.19
CA GLN A 653 -19.90 5.27 -11.15
C GLN A 653 -19.98 5.93 -12.53
N PRO A 654 -21.13 5.84 -13.24
CA PRO A 654 -21.33 6.55 -14.48
C PRO A 654 -21.18 8.06 -14.32
N LEU A 655 -20.59 8.71 -15.32
CA LEU A 655 -20.47 10.16 -15.37
C LEU A 655 -21.85 10.83 -15.38
N LYS A 656 -22.04 11.87 -14.57
CA LYS A 656 -23.27 12.67 -14.59
C LYS A 656 -23.15 13.79 -15.63
N PRO A 657 -24.25 14.23 -16.28
CA PRO A 657 -24.20 15.32 -17.26
C PRO A 657 -23.59 16.63 -16.76
N SER A 658 -23.62 16.87 -15.45
CA SER A 658 -23.06 18.05 -14.79
C SER A 658 -21.57 17.94 -14.46
N ASP A 659 -21.01 16.72 -14.44
CA ASP A 659 -19.62 16.48 -14.06
C ASP A 659 -18.68 17.08 -15.15
N LYS A 660 -17.62 17.78 -14.73
CA LYS A 660 -16.68 18.47 -15.63
C LYS A 660 -15.24 18.13 -15.28
N ALA A 661 -14.33 18.37 -16.22
CA ALA A 661 -12.90 18.25 -15.97
C ALA A 661 -12.48 19.18 -14.81
N PRO A 662 -11.74 18.67 -13.80
CA PRO A 662 -11.33 19.47 -12.66
C PRO A 662 -10.21 20.43 -13.07
N LYS A 663 -10.41 21.73 -12.82
CA LYS A 663 -9.40 22.77 -13.07
C LYS A 663 -8.46 23.02 -11.89
N SER A 664 -8.73 22.41 -10.74
CA SER A 664 -7.93 22.52 -9.51
C SER A 664 -6.56 21.84 -9.60
N PHE A 665 -6.25 21.21 -10.73
CA PHE A 665 -4.97 20.56 -11.02
C PHE A 665 -4.14 21.29 -12.08
N ASP A 666 -4.63 22.40 -12.62
CA ASP A 666 -3.88 23.28 -13.51
C ASP A 666 -2.94 24.16 -12.64
N GLY A 667 -1.73 24.46 -13.12
CA GLY A 667 -0.71 25.21 -12.38
C GLY A 667 0.40 24.32 -11.80
N VAL A 668 1.03 24.78 -10.72
CA VAL A 668 2.06 24.05 -9.98
C VAL A 668 1.49 23.56 -8.65
N ARG A 669 1.57 22.25 -8.40
CA ARG A 669 0.97 21.65 -7.20
C ARG A 669 1.99 20.84 -6.41
N LYS A 670 2.12 21.15 -5.12
CA LYS A 670 2.88 20.38 -4.12
C LYS A 670 1.96 19.35 -3.45
N PHE A 671 2.35 18.08 -3.45
CA PHE A 671 1.77 17.05 -2.61
C PHE A 671 2.66 16.84 -1.39
N PRO A 672 2.28 17.31 -0.19
CA PRO A 672 3.13 17.23 0.99
C PRO A 672 3.29 15.78 1.48
N MET A 673 4.40 15.50 2.16
CA MET A 673 4.59 14.22 2.83
C MET A 673 3.67 14.12 4.04
N ILE A 674 3.05 12.95 4.24
CA ILE A 674 2.17 12.72 5.40
C ILE A 674 2.97 12.23 6.62
N GLU A 675 2.53 12.62 7.81
CA GLU A 675 3.16 12.27 9.08
C GLU A 675 3.31 10.75 9.26
N GLY A 676 2.26 9.97 8.93
CA GLY A 676 2.27 8.52 9.08
C GLY A 676 3.37 7.82 8.28
N PHE A 677 3.66 8.29 7.06
CA PHE A 677 4.73 7.77 6.21
C PHE A 677 6.11 8.16 6.77
N TYR A 678 6.26 9.43 7.15
CA TYR A 678 7.46 9.97 7.76
C TYR A 678 7.84 9.28 9.08
N ASN A 679 6.85 8.91 9.89
CA ASN A 679 7.03 8.16 11.13
C ASN A 679 7.39 6.70 10.85
N THR A 680 6.88 6.11 9.78
CA THR A 680 7.21 4.75 9.37
C THR A 680 8.67 4.62 8.93
N PHE A 681 9.16 5.54 8.09
CA PHE A 681 10.51 5.50 7.53
C PHE A 681 11.41 6.59 8.14
N ASN A 682 12.24 6.18 9.11
CA ASN A 682 13.09 7.07 9.91
C ASN A 682 14.53 6.55 10.09
N ALA A 683 15.03 5.73 9.16
CA ALA A 683 16.32 5.03 9.30
C ALA A 683 17.55 5.88 8.92
N GLY A 684 17.37 7.03 8.26
CA GLY A 684 18.46 7.92 7.85
C GLY A 684 19.12 8.67 9.02
N LYS A 685 20.44 8.96 8.88
CA LYS A 685 21.19 9.79 9.84
C LYS A 685 20.73 11.25 9.87
N TRP A 686 20.25 11.75 8.74
CA TRP A 686 19.64 13.06 8.57
C TRP A 686 18.41 12.94 7.67
N ARG A 687 17.40 13.76 7.94
CA ARG A 687 16.21 13.95 7.10
C ARG A 687 15.70 15.38 7.27
N PRO A 688 15.02 15.96 6.27
CA PRO A 688 14.32 17.23 6.44
C PRO A 688 13.24 17.14 7.52
N GLU A 689 12.85 18.30 8.06
CA GLU A 689 11.63 18.42 8.88
C GLU A 689 10.42 18.05 8.04
N LEU A 690 9.38 17.48 8.66
CA LEU A 690 8.20 16.98 7.94
C LEU A 690 7.57 18.02 7.00
N ASN A 691 7.48 19.28 7.43
CA ASN A 691 6.89 20.38 6.63
C ASN A 691 7.71 20.71 5.38
N ASP A 692 9.01 20.41 5.42
CA ASP A 692 9.94 20.60 4.31
C ASP A 692 10.00 19.36 3.40
N CYS A 693 9.42 18.22 3.79
CA CYS A 693 9.32 17.07 2.92
C CYS A 693 8.21 17.27 1.86
N VAL A 694 8.39 16.64 0.71
CA VAL A 694 7.40 16.58 -0.36
C VAL A 694 7.31 15.16 -0.88
N ASP A 695 6.10 14.73 -1.23
CA ASP A 695 5.91 13.45 -1.91
C ASP A 695 6.16 13.63 -3.40
N LYS A 696 5.36 14.50 -4.04
CA LYS A 696 5.43 14.77 -5.49
C LYS A 696 5.14 16.23 -5.78
N ILE A 697 5.70 16.78 -6.86
CA ILE A 697 5.37 18.11 -7.37
C ILE A 697 4.96 17.97 -8.83
N THR A 698 3.84 18.59 -9.23
CA THR A 698 3.36 18.54 -10.60
C THR A 698 3.23 19.92 -11.22
N PHE A 699 3.49 20.00 -12.52
CA PHE A 699 3.30 21.17 -13.36
C PHE A 699 2.33 20.76 -14.45
N ARG A 700 1.19 21.45 -14.56
CA ARG A 700 0.15 21.10 -15.53
C ARG A 700 -0.43 22.34 -16.19
N GLU A 701 -0.43 22.36 -17.51
CA GLU A 701 -1.09 23.42 -18.28
C GLU A 701 -2.61 23.25 -18.29
N ALA A 702 -3.07 22.05 -18.62
CA ALA A 702 -4.47 21.66 -18.61
C ALA A 702 -4.55 20.13 -18.62
N LEU A 703 -5.66 19.55 -18.14
CA LEU A 703 -5.97 18.12 -18.32
C LEU A 703 -6.40 17.77 -19.76
N GLU A 704 -5.51 18.05 -20.72
CA GLU A 704 -5.71 17.82 -22.15
C GLU A 704 -4.44 17.17 -22.75
N PRO A 705 -4.54 16.10 -23.57
CA PRO A 705 -3.35 15.35 -24.03
C PRO A 705 -2.27 16.20 -24.73
N THR A 706 -2.67 17.29 -25.38
CA THR A 706 -1.74 18.19 -26.09
C THR A 706 -1.01 19.17 -25.17
N ALA A 707 -1.53 19.40 -23.96
CA ALA A 707 -1.02 20.37 -23.00
C ALA A 707 0.20 19.82 -22.24
N LEU A 708 1.05 20.71 -21.73
CA LEU A 708 2.23 20.33 -20.95
C LEU A 708 1.84 19.69 -19.60
N PHE A 709 2.50 18.59 -19.26
CA PHE A 709 2.49 18.00 -17.93
C PHE A 709 3.90 17.51 -17.55
N LEU A 710 4.31 17.79 -16.31
CA LEU A 710 5.54 17.27 -15.72
C LEU A 710 5.29 16.85 -14.27
N LEU A 711 5.93 15.76 -13.85
CA LEU A 711 5.97 15.33 -12.46
C LEU A 711 7.43 15.24 -11.98
N LEU A 712 7.69 15.73 -10.76
CA LEU A 712 8.94 15.58 -10.02
C LEU A 712 8.71 14.68 -8.80
N ASP A 713 9.61 13.72 -8.57
CA ASP A 713 9.57 12.85 -7.39
C ASP A 713 10.31 13.45 -6.18
N GLY A 714 9.73 13.34 -4.98
CA GLY A 714 10.29 13.84 -3.72
C GLY A 714 10.79 12.74 -2.77
N VAL A 715 10.68 11.47 -3.13
CA VAL A 715 10.84 10.35 -2.18
C VAL A 715 11.85 9.33 -2.69
N THR A 716 12.68 8.79 -1.78
CA THR A 716 13.65 7.70 -2.05
C THR A 716 13.47 6.54 -1.06
N THR A 717 12.35 6.49 -0.35
CA THR A 717 12.03 5.51 0.71
C THR A 717 10.63 4.94 0.52
N GLY A 718 10.28 3.85 1.21
CA GLY A 718 8.99 3.17 1.00
C GLY A 718 9.13 1.72 0.55
N GLY A 719 7.99 1.01 0.52
CA GLY A 719 7.88 -0.30 -0.12
C GLY A 719 7.73 -0.15 -1.64
N HIS A 720 8.29 -1.11 -2.41
CA HIS A 720 8.29 -1.09 -3.89
C HIS A 720 8.89 0.18 -4.51
N LYS A 721 9.69 0.91 -3.73
CA LYS A 721 10.35 2.17 -4.11
C LYS A 721 11.49 1.92 -5.09
N HIS A 722 11.91 2.95 -5.80
CA HIS A 722 13.23 3.02 -6.46
C HIS A 722 14.15 4.03 -5.75
N ASP A 723 15.35 4.26 -6.29
CA ASP A 723 16.28 5.31 -5.84
C ASP A 723 16.14 6.53 -6.76
N ASP A 724 14.94 7.10 -6.80
CA ASP A 724 14.45 8.03 -7.82
C ASP A 724 14.00 9.39 -7.27
N GLY A 725 14.26 9.67 -5.99
CA GLY A 725 14.01 11.00 -5.42
C GLY A 725 14.71 12.10 -6.21
N ASN A 726 14.03 13.23 -6.35
CA ASN A 726 14.42 14.41 -7.15
C ASN A 726 14.49 14.17 -8.67
N SER A 727 14.04 13.01 -9.17
CA SER A 727 13.95 12.72 -10.61
C SER A 727 12.71 13.35 -11.27
N ILE A 728 12.67 13.34 -12.61
CA ILE A 728 11.49 13.73 -13.41
C ILE A 728 10.94 12.48 -14.11
N PRO A 729 10.04 11.70 -13.48
CA PRO A 729 9.58 10.44 -14.07
C PRO A 729 8.67 10.63 -15.30
N ARG A 730 8.09 11.81 -15.49
CA ARG A 730 7.24 12.07 -16.64
C ARG A 730 7.34 13.52 -17.11
N LEU A 731 7.48 13.66 -18.43
CA LEU A 731 7.17 14.86 -19.20
C LEU A 731 6.30 14.45 -20.40
N SER A 732 5.12 15.06 -20.53
CA SER A 732 4.25 14.88 -21.69
C SER A 732 3.76 16.23 -22.24
N GLN A 733 3.63 16.30 -23.56
CA GLN A 733 3.20 17.47 -24.31
C GLN A 733 2.92 17.06 -25.75
N PHE A 734 2.04 17.77 -26.46
CA PHE A 734 1.72 17.51 -27.87
C PHE A 734 1.13 16.12 -28.12
N ASP A 735 0.40 15.56 -27.15
CA ASP A 735 -0.16 14.19 -27.21
C ASP A 735 0.96 13.14 -27.29
N ARG A 736 2.13 13.44 -26.69
CA ARG A 736 3.30 12.58 -26.63
C ARG A 736 3.86 12.53 -25.22
N ILE A 737 4.46 11.39 -24.88
CA ILE A 737 5.28 11.22 -23.68
C ILE A 737 6.75 11.23 -24.10
N TRP A 738 7.56 12.10 -23.49
CA TRP A 738 8.93 12.38 -23.93
C TRP A 738 10.01 11.71 -23.09
N LEU A 739 9.77 11.59 -21.77
CA LEU A 739 10.69 10.95 -20.83
C LEU A 739 10.16 9.58 -20.38
N ALA A 740 11.05 8.60 -20.40
CA ALA A 740 10.86 7.26 -19.87
C ALA A 740 11.45 7.16 -18.47
N ASP A 741 10.67 6.60 -17.56
CA ASP A 741 11.07 6.37 -16.17
C ASP A 741 10.15 5.28 -15.61
N ASN A 742 10.35 4.07 -16.13
CA ASN A 742 9.46 2.94 -15.86
C ASN A 742 10.22 1.64 -16.04
N ASP A 743 10.45 0.95 -14.94
CA ASP A 743 10.91 -0.42 -14.91
C ASP A 743 10.37 -1.11 -13.65
N TYR A 744 10.37 -2.44 -13.64
CA TYR A 744 9.92 -3.19 -12.47
C TYR A 744 11.07 -3.52 -11.52
N PHE A 745 12.32 -3.63 -12.01
CA PHE A 745 13.47 -4.08 -11.24
C PHE A 745 14.64 -3.08 -11.21
N LYS A 746 14.74 -2.19 -12.21
CA LYS A 746 15.86 -1.25 -12.38
C LYS A 746 15.74 -0.04 -11.45
N ALA A 747 15.76 -0.29 -10.15
CA ALA A 747 15.67 0.71 -9.08
C ALA A 747 16.85 1.72 -8.94
N PRO A 748 18.09 1.44 -9.40
CA PRO A 748 19.19 2.40 -9.19
C PRO A 748 19.05 3.71 -9.98
N LEU A 749 19.48 4.82 -9.36
CA LEU A 749 19.46 6.20 -9.86
C LEU A 749 19.76 6.41 -11.36
N LYS A 750 20.68 5.63 -11.95
CA LYS A 750 21.12 5.77 -13.35
C LYS A 750 20.04 5.43 -14.40
N TYR A 751 18.93 4.82 -13.99
CA TYR A 751 17.79 4.48 -14.84
C TYR A 751 16.66 5.51 -14.75
N HIS A 752 16.87 6.58 -13.98
CA HIS A 752 15.90 7.64 -13.72
C HIS A 752 16.41 8.97 -14.28
N ASN A 753 15.48 9.88 -14.59
CA ASN A 753 15.77 11.20 -15.14
C ASN A 753 16.35 12.14 -14.06
N SER A 754 17.61 11.90 -13.71
CA SER A 754 18.23 12.32 -12.45
C SER A 754 19.71 12.69 -12.59
N LEU A 755 20.40 12.93 -11.47
CA LEU A 755 21.81 13.30 -11.38
C LEU A 755 22.56 12.41 -10.40
N SER A 756 23.57 11.68 -10.89
CA SER A 756 24.52 10.98 -10.04
C SER A 756 25.74 11.85 -9.74
N VAL A 757 26.18 11.83 -8.48
CA VAL A 757 27.39 12.54 -8.01
C VAL A 757 28.37 11.54 -7.39
N LEU A 758 29.64 11.67 -7.77
CA LEU A 758 30.76 10.97 -7.18
C LEU A 758 31.83 11.99 -6.78
N ALA A 759 32.43 11.80 -5.61
CA ALA A 759 33.57 12.57 -5.12
C ALA A 759 34.77 11.64 -4.94
N ASN A 760 35.87 11.91 -5.64
CA ASN A 760 37.06 11.05 -5.71
C ASN A 760 36.75 9.59 -6.10
N GLY A 761 35.76 9.39 -6.98
CA GLY A 761 35.31 8.07 -7.43
C GLY A 761 34.32 7.36 -6.51
N GLU A 762 33.94 7.98 -5.38
CA GLU A 762 32.99 7.41 -4.42
C GLU A 762 31.64 8.13 -4.51
N SER A 763 30.53 7.37 -4.57
CA SER A 763 29.18 7.92 -4.43
C SER A 763 28.62 7.69 -3.03
N GLY A 764 27.44 8.25 -2.76
CA GLY A 764 26.71 8.08 -1.50
C GLY A 764 25.32 7.50 -1.71
N ARG A 765 24.73 6.98 -0.63
CA ARG A 765 23.29 6.67 -0.60
C ARG A 765 22.50 7.98 -0.68
N LEU A 766 21.44 8.01 -1.49
CA LEU A 766 20.52 9.15 -1.50
C LEU A 766 19.79 9.27 -0.14
N PRO A 767 19.55 10.49 0.35
CA PRO A 767 18.65 10.71 1.48
C PRO A 767 17.24 10.16 1.21
N ASP A 768 16.57 9.72 2.27
CA ASP A 768 15.22 9.10 2.18
C ASP A 768 14.16 10.09 1.62
N TYR A 769 14.35 11.39 1.86
CA TYR A 769 13.44 12.47 1.45
C TYR A 769 14.20 13.62 0.82
N VAL A 770 13.61 14.18 -0.22
CA VAL A 770 14.02 15.46 -0.81
C VAL A 770 13.49 16.61 0.04
N GLN A 771 14.33 17.61 0.31
CA GLN A 771 13.88 18.85 0.93
C GLN A 771 13.23 19.75 -0.13
N CYS A 772 11.98 20.15 0.09
CA CYS A 772 11.26 21.13 -0.70
C CYS A 772 11.56 22.53 -0.14
N ILE A 773 12.28 23.35 -0.92
CA ILE A 773 12.66 24.71 -0.56
C ILE A 773 11.59 25.72 -1.01
N LEU A 774 11.06 25.55 -2.22
CA LEU A 774 10.13 26.49 -2.83
C LEU A 774 9.17 25.77 -3.78
N VAL A 775 7.90 26.15 -3.74
CA VAL A 775 6.91 25.91 -4.80
C VAL A 775 6.09 27.19 -4.92
N ASP A 776 6.09 27.80 -6.11
CA ASP A 776 5.44 29.09 -6.34
C ASP A 776 5.07 29.23 -7.82
N GLU A 777 4.11 30.10 -8.13
CA GLU A 777 3.72 30.37 -9.51
C GLU A 777 3.09 31.76 -9.69
N ASN A 778 3.11 32.23 -10.93
CA ASN A 778 2.35 33.38 -11.39
C ASN A 778 1.77 33.08 -12.80
N PRO A 779 1.06 34.02 -13.44
CA PRO A 779 0.47 33.77 -14.76
C PRO A 779 1.48 33.41 -15.87
N SER A 780 2.76 33.77 -15.74
CA SER A 780 3.81 33.56 -16.74
C SER A 780 4.75 32.40 -16.42
N TYR A 781 4.94 32.07 -15.14
CA TYR A 781 5.91 31.07 -14.70
C TYR A 781 5.38 30.17 -13.58
N GLY A 782 5.84 28.92 -13.57
CA GLY A 782 5.73 28.02 -12.43
C GLY A 782 7.13 27.63 -11.95
N VAL A 783 7.36 27.55 -10.64
CA VAL A 783 8.67 27.29 -10.06
C VAL A 783 8.61 26.25 -8.94
N SER A 784 9.57 25.33 -8.92
CA SER A 784 9.90 24.55 -7.74
C SER A 784 11.40 24.50 -7.49
N VAL A 785 11.82 24.47 -6.22
CA VAL A 785 13.22 24.23 -5.81
C VAL A 785 13.25 23.12 -4.78
N THR A 786 14.09 22.13 -5.04
CA THR A 786 14.29 20.94 -4.21
C THR A 786 15.76 20.68 -3.94
N GLU A 787 16.10 20.03 -2.83
CA GLU A 787 17.48 19.81 -2.40
C GLU A 787 17.68 18.46 -1.71
N PHE A 788 18.72 17.74 -2.14
CA PHE A 788 19.37 16.73 -1.32
C PHE A 788 20.61 17.32 -0.66
N ARG A 789 20.65 17.22 0.67
CA ARG A 789 21.84 17.58 1.44
C ARG A 789 22.74 16.39 1.65
N GLU A 790 24.04 16.66 1.65
CA GLU A 790 25.08 15.67 1.97
C GLU A 790 25.08 14.44 1.04
N TYR A 791 24.58 14.59 -0.19
CA TYR A 791 24.65 13.56 -1.21
C TYR A 791 26.07 13.53 -1.81
N ALA A 792 26.78 12.42 -1.62
CA ALA A 792 28.14 12.22 -2.14
C ALA A 792 29.08 13.40 -1.84
N LYS A 793 29.10 13.85 -0.57
CA LYS A 793 29.92 14.99 -0.08
C LYS A 793 29.57 16.34 -0.74
N SER A 794 28.36 16.48 -1.24
CA SER A 794 27.84 17.70 -1.86
C SER A 794 26.39 17.99 -1.45
N ASP A 795 25.91 19.18 -1.75
CA ASP A 795 24.47 19.48 -1.80
C ASP A 795 24.03 19.52 -3.25
N TRP A 796 23.01 18.75 -3.61
CA TRP A 796 22.40 18.77 -4.93
C TRP A 796 21.06 19.49 -4.86
N ARG A 797 21.00 20.67 -5.48
CA ARG A 797 19.79 21.49 -5.59
C ARG A 797 19.27 21.46 -7.03
N ARG A 798 17.99 21.19 -7.20
CA ARG A 798 17.27 21.22 -8.48
C ARG A 798 16.24 22.33 -8.48
N ALA A 799 16.25 23.18 -9.50
CA ALA A 799 15.16 24.11 -9.75
C ALA A 799 14.47 23.78 -11.08
N LEU A 800 13.14 23.72 -11.05
CA LEU A 800 12.31 23.62 -12.23
C LEU A 800 11.64 24.97 -12.46
N VAL A 801 11.75 25.51 -13.67
CA VAL A 801 11.11 26.75 -14.08
C VAL A 801 10.31 26.47 -15.34
N TRP A 802 8.99 26.43 -15.21
CA TRP A 802 8.06 26.31 -16.32
C TRP A 802 7.77 27.70 -16.89
N LEU A 803 8.16 27.94 -18.14
CA LEU A 803 7.83 29.16 -18.87
C LEU A 803 6.52 28.90 -19.60
N LYS A 804 5.41 29.40 -19.04
CA LYS A 804 4.04 29.03 -19.47
C LYS A 804 3.76 29.45 -20.91
N GLU A 805 4.28 30.59 -21.34
CA GLU A 805 4.05 31.10 -22.69
C GLU A 805 4.86 30.36 -23.76
N GLN A 806 6.13 30.07 -23.49
CA GLN A 806 6.98 29.23 -24.34
C GLN A 806 6.61 27.74 -24.27
N LYS A 807 5.79 27.35 -23.29
CA LYS A 807 5.43 25.96 -22.99
C LYS A 807 6.65 25.05 -22.87
N CYS A 808 7.69 25.53 -22.19
CA CYS A 808 8.95 24.82 -21.97
C CYS A 808 9.28 24.75 -20.48
N VAL A 809 10.12 23.79 -20.08
CA VAL A 809 10.60 23.66 -18.70
C VAL A 809 12.11 23.71 -18.68
N LEU A 810 12.67 24.63 -17.90
CA LEU A 810 14.09 24.71 -17.58
C LEU A 810 14.37 23.95 -16.28
N VAL A 811 15.39 23.10 -16.31
CA VAL A 811 15.97 22.38 -15.16
C VAL A 811 17.34 22.95 -14.88
N LEU A 812 17.54 23.41 -13.65
CA LEU A 812 18.83 23.88 -13.13
C LEU A 812 19.27 22.94 -12.00
N ASP A 813 20.29 22.12 -12.25
CA ASP A 813 20.88 21.23 -11.25
C ASP A 813 22.21 21.83 -10.78
N ARG A 814 22.23 22.35 -9.55
CA ARG A 814 23.44 22.88 -8.93
C ARG A 814 23.98 21.91 -7.89
N VAL A 815 25.23 21.52 -8.04
CA VAL A 815 25.98 20.71 -7.08
C VAL A 815 26.97 21.62 -6.36
N THR A 816 26.82 21.76 -5.05
CA THR A 816 27.72 22.55 -4.20
C THR A 816 28.59 21.62 -3.37
N ALA A 817 29.91 21.70 -3.53
CA ALA A 817 30.87 20.86 -2.82
C ALA A 817 30.91 21.18 -1.32
N ARG A 818 30.87 20.16 -0.46
CA ARG A 818 31.08 20.35 1.00
C ARG A 818 32.54 20.18 1.41
N GLU A 819 33.30 19.45 0.62
CA GLU A 819 34.73 19.26 0.79
C GLU A 819 35.47 19.38 -0.54
N ASN A 820 36.78 19.59 -0.46
CA ASN A 820 37.65 19.61 -1.62
C ASN A 820 37.74 18.20 -2.21
N ALA A 821 37.29 18.02 -3.45
CA ALA A 821 37.38 16.72 -4.14
C ALA A 821 37.34 16.89 -5.66
N ASN A 822 37.74 15.84 -6.37
CA ASN A 822 37.42 15.66 -7.77
C ASN A 822 35.98 15.14 -7.88
N TYR A 823 35.07 15.97 -8.40
CA TYR A 823 33.68 15.59 -8.58
C TYR A 823 33.44 15.08 -10.00
N GLN A 824 32.85 13.91 -10.11
CA GLN A 824 32.30 13.36 -11.35
C GLN A 824 30.79 13.35 -11.24
N MET A 825 30.14 14.12 -12.10
CA MET A 825 28.69 14.35 -12.07
C MET A 825 28.09 13.93 -13.40
N CYS A 826 27.02 13.16 -13.34
CA CYS A 826 26.44 12.48 -14.49
C CYS A 826 24.93 12.69 -14.50
N GLN A 827 24.45 13.57 -15.38
CA GLN A 827 23.01 13.81 -15.57
C GLN A 827 22.47 12.83 -16.61
N PHE A 828 21.33 12.20 -16.32
CA PHE A 828 20.68 11.21 -17.17
C PHE A 828 19.33 11.72 -17.68
N TRP A 829 19.09 11.55 -18.97
CA TRP A 829 17.79 11.80 -19.60
C TRP A 829 17.42 10.63 -20.50
N HIS A 830 16.30 9.98 -20.21
CA HIS A 830 15.83 8.80 -20.91
C HIS A 830 14.70 9.17 -21.87
N GLY A 831 15.07 9.50 -23.11
CA GLY A 831 14.15 9.96 -24.13
C GLY A 831 13.37 8.84 -24.83
N VAL A 832 12.15 9.15 -25.24
CA VAL A 832 11.32 8.28 -26.09
C VAL A 832 11.21 8.89 -27.48
N GLY A 833 11.41 8.07 -28.52
CA GLY A 833 11.36 8.52 -29.91
C GLY A 833 12.64 8.21 -30.67
N GLU A 834 12.66 8.62 -31.93
CA GLU A 834 13.88 8.66 -32.73
C GLU A 834 14.75 9.81 -32.23
N ALA A 835 16.02 9.54 -31.93
CA ALA A 835 16.94 10.53 -31.37
C ALA A 835 18.04 10.92 -32.35
N ALA A 836 18.38 12.21 -32.37
CA ALA A 836 19.62 12.73 -32.94
C ALA A 836 20.39 13.47 -31.84
N LEU A 837 21.69 13.17 -31.70
CA LEU A 837 22.60 13.85 -30.78
C LEU A 837 23.38 14.93 -31.53
N ASP A 838 23.45 16.12 -30.96
CA ASP A 838 24.31 17.21 -31.41
C ASP A 838 25.12 17.80 -30.24
N ALA A 839 25.83 18.91 -30.47
CA ALA A 839 26.67 19.54 -29.44
C ALA A 839 25.86 20.23 -28.32
N ASP A 840 24.59 20.51 -28.56
CA ASP A 840 23.70 21.24 -27.68
C ASP A 840 22.68 20.30 -27.00
N GLY A 841 22.60 19.02 -27.39
CA GLY A 841 21.81 18.01 -26.68
C GLY A 841 21.23 16.93 -27.58
N MET A 842 20.02 16.47 -27.24
CA MET A 842 19.29 15.45 -27.98
C MET A 842 17.97 16.01 -28.53
N LEU A 843 17.72 15.78 -29.82
CA LEU A 843 16.42 15.99 -30.46
C LEU A 843 15.68 14.65 -30.57
N LEU A 844 14.48 14.59 -30.00
CA LEU A 844 13.56 13.45 -30.07
C LEU A 844 12.44 13.72 -31.08
N ARG A 845 12.07 12.71 -31.87
CA ARG A 845 10.93 12.77 -32.82
C ARG A 845 9.93 11.65 -32.56
N GLN A 846 8.64 11.98 -32.58
CA GLN A 846 7.55 11.03 -32.39
C GLN A 846 6.39 11.28 -33.36
N LYS A 847 6.57 10.86 -34.63
CA LYS A 847 5.54 10.94 -35.69
C LYS A 847 4.87 12.32 -35.78
N GLY A 848 5.63 13.31 -36.20
CA GLY A 848 5.19 14.72 -36.27
C GLY A 848 5.91 15.54 -35.20
N PRO A 849 5.37 15.63 -33.98
CA PRO A 849 6.00 16.42 -32.92
C PRO A 849 7.46 16.03 -32.64
N SER A 850 8.22 17.01 -32.18
CA SER A 850 9.59 16.83 -31.69
C SER A 850 9.81 17.54 -30.36
N MET A 851 10.80 17.08 -29.60
CA MET A 851 11.21 17.64 -28.31
C MET A 851 12.73 17.68 -28.25
N ARG A 852 13.30 18.82 -27.89
CA ARG A 852 14.70 18.95 -27.54
C ARG A 852 14.90 18.82 -26.04
N VAL A 853 15.84 17.95 -25.69
CA VAL A 853 16.52 17.95 -24.40
C VAL A 853 17.83 18.70 -24.63
N GLN A 854 17.78 20.02 -24.49
CA GLN A 854 18.91 20.89 -24.81
C GLN A 854 19.67 21.27 -23.54
N LEU A 855 20.98 21.11 -23.53
CA LEU A 855 21.86 21.41 -22.42
C LEU A 855 22.73 22.64 -22.70
N ALA A 856 23.08 23.38 -21.65
CA ALA A 856 24.12 24.40 -21.76
C ALA A 856 25.47 23.74 -22.08
N ARG A 857 26.26 24.36 -22.96
CA ARG A 857 27.55 23.83 -23.38
C ARG A 857 28.53 23.67 -22.21
N GLY A 858 29.37 22.64 -22.30
CA GLY A 858 30.48 22.39 -21.35
C GLY A 858 30.48 21.01 -20.70
N THR A 859 29.52 20.15 -21.02
CA THR A 859 29.49 18.74 -20.60
C THR A 859 29.91 17.83 -21.76
N ARG A 860 30.39 16.63 -21.42
CA ARG A 860 30.60 15.57 -22.41
C ARG A 860 29.30 14.80 -22.57
N LEU A 861 28.73 14.83 -23.77
CA LEU A 861 27.49 14.14 -24.10
C LEU A 861 27.75 12.75 -24.67
N SER A 862 26.89 11.79 -24.33
CA SER A 862 26.81 10.49 -24.99
C SER A 862 25.36 10.02 -25.08
N LEU A 863 25.03 9.29 -26.14
CA LEU A 863 23.71 8.73 -26.37
C LEU A 863 23.79 7.21 -26.53
N VAL A 864 22.95 6.48 -25.81
CA VAL A 864 22.86 5.01 -25.89
C VAL A 864 21.42 4.58 -26.14
N ASP A 865 21.25 3.62 -27.04
CA ASP A 865 19.99 2.93 -27.25
C ASP A 865 19.81 1.84 -26.16
N ASP A 866 18.86 2.04 -25.25
CA ASP A 866 18.49 1.05 -24.23
C ASP A 866 17.25 0.28 -24.71
N THR A 867 17.49 -0.87 -25.36
CA THR A 867 16.42 -1.74 -25.86
C THR A 867 15.72 -2.51 -24.75
N GLU A 868 16.37 -2.70 -23.60
CA GLU A 868 15.78 -3.42 -22.47
C GLU A 868 14.75 -2.55 -21.75
N LEU A 869 15.12 -1.32 -21.37
CA LEU A 869 14.17 -0.32 -20.87
C LEU A 869 13.13 0.03 -21.95
N GLY A 870 13.54 0.02 -23.23
CA GLY A 870 12.66 0.10 -24.39
C GLY A 870 11.57 -0.97 -24.44
N GLY A 871 11.82 -2.18 -23.94
CA GLY A 871 10.84 -3.28 -23.92
C GLY A 871 9.55 -2.90 -23.17
N ASN A 872 9.67 -2.07 -22.14
CA ASN A 872 8.55 -1.56 -21.37
C ASN A 872 7.64 -0.59 -22.14
N TRP A 873 8.09 -0.10 -23.30
CA TRP A 873 7.38 0.80 -24.22
C TRP A 873 6.67 0.05 -25.36
N GLY A 874 6.54 -1.27 -25.25
CA GLY A 874 5.74 -2.09 -26.15
C GLY A 874 4.31 -1.53 -26.31
N GLY A 875 3.87 -1.40 -27.56
CA GLY A 875 2.53 -0.90 -27.89
C GLY A 875 2.33 0.61 -27.81
N TYR A 876 3.34 1.39 -27.40
CA TYR A 876 3.26 2.85 -27.46
C TYR A 876 3.14 3.32 -28.92
N PRO A 877 2.09 4.06 -29.31
CA PRO A 877 1.76 4.23 -30.73
C PRO A 877 2.65 5.24 -31.47
N HIS A 878 3.46 6.03 -30.77
CA HIS A 878 4.19 7.16 -31.35
C HIS A 878 5.70 6.93 -31.52
N ALA A 879 6.27 5.88 -30.95
CA ALA A 879 7.69 5.57 -31.06
C ALA A 879 7.94 4.05 -31.15
N LYS A 880 9.14 3.67 -31.61
CA LYS A 880 9.63 2.29 -31.47
C LYS A 880 9.94 2.00 -29.99
N PRO A 881 9.85 0.75 -29.53
CA PRO A 881 10.10 0.35 -28.14
C PRO A 881 11.61 0.33 -27.84
N VAL A 882 12.26 1.50 -27.92
CA VAL A 882 13.67 1.72 -27.62
C VAL A 882 13.77 3.06 -26.90
N VAL A 883 14.33 3.05 -25.70
CA VAL A 883 14.60 4.28 -24.93
C VAL A 883 15.99 4.80 -25.30
N ARG A 884 16.13 6.12 -25.32
CA ARG A 884 17.33 6.87 -25.72
C ARG A 884 17.94 7.53 -24.51
N THR A 885 18.96 6.90 -23.94
CA THR A 885 19.63 7.39 -22.74
C THR A 885 20.72 8.38 -23.13
N LEU A 886 20.42 9.66 -22.94
CA LEU A 886 21.38 10.75 -22.99
C LEU A 886 22.07 10.89 -21.64
N THR A 887 23.40 10.91 -21.68
CA THR A 887 24.24 11.17 -20.51
C THR A 887 25.03 12.46 -20.73
N ALA A 888 25.01 13.35 -19.74
CA ALA A 888 25.85 14.53 -19.70
C ALA A 888 26.83 14.44 -18.52
N LEU A 889 28.11 14.32 -18.83
CA LEU A 889 29.18 14.12 -17.86
C LEU A 889 29.99 15.41 -17.65
N ALA A 890 30.19 15.78 -16.39
CA ALA A 890 31.13 16.80 -15.95
C ALA A 890 32.14 16.22 -14.95
N GLY A 891 33.43 16.47 -15.16
CA GLY A 891 34.52 16.11 -14.24
C GLY A 891 35.27 17.37 -13.82
N ILE A 892 35.16 17.76 -12.56
CA ILE A 892 35.60 19.09 -12.08
C ILE A 892 36.19 18.98 -10.67
N ASP A 893 37.32 19.63 -10.45
CA ASP A 893 37.85 19.82 -9.10
C ASP A 893 37.14 21.00 -8.45
N LEU A 894 36.40 20.75 -7.37
CA LEU A 894 35.70 21.79 -6.60
C LEU A 894 36.29 21.87 -5.19
N LYS A 895 36.50 23.09 -4.71
CA LYS A 895 36.73 23.36 -3.29
C LYS A 895 35.42 23.41 -2.53
N ALA A 896 35.49 23.21 -1.21
CA ALA A 896 34.35 23.40 -0.34
C ALA A 896 33.70 24.79 -0.57
N GLY A 897 32.39 24.79 -0.84
CA GLY A 897 31.59 25.97 -1.17
C GLY A 897 31.53 26.34 -2.65
N GLU A 898 32.43 25.82 -3.50
CA GLU A 898 32.34 26.00 -4.95
C GLU A 898 31.22 25.11 -5.51
N SER A 899 30.66 25.52 -6.66
CA SER A 899 29.51 24.83 -7.27
C SER A 899 29.70 24.62 -8.76
N TYR A 900 28.97 23.66 -9.30
CA TYR A 900 28.78 23.48 -10.74
C TYR A 900 27.29 23.45 -11.07
N LEU A 901 26.91 24.08 -12.18
CA LEU A 901 25.53 24.16 -12.66
C LEU A 901 25.36 23.42 -13.98
N PHE A 902 24.54 22.37 -13.98
CA PHE A 902 23.91 21.87 -15.20
C PHE A 902 22.65 22.69 -15.48
N ALA A 903 22.44 23.02 -16.74
CA ALA A 903 21.22 23.66 -17.20
C ALA A 903 20.68 22.92 -18.42
N THR A 904 19.43 22.48 -18.33
CA THR A 904 18.74 21.70 -19.37
C THR A 904 17.38 22.31 -19.62
N VAL A 905 17.03 22.60 -20.86
CA VAL A 905 15.69 23.06 -21.25
C VAL A 905 14.99 21.98 -22.08
N PHE A 906 13.74 21.69 -21.71
CA PHE A 906 12.81 20.89 -22.49
C PHE A 906 11.88 21.81 -23.26
N HIS A 907 12.03 21.83 -24.58
CA HIS A 907 11.20 22.62 -25.48
C HIS A 907 10.95 21.83 -26.76
N GLY A 908 9.81 22.05 -27.39
CA GLY A 908 9.40 21.22 -28.51
C GLY A 908 8.46 21.92 -29.47
N ASN A 909 8.31 21.28 -30.63
CA ASN A 909 7.49 21.73 -31.71
C ASN A 909 6.39 20.69 -31.98
N ALA A 910 5.16 21.15 -32.20
CA ALA A 910 4.03 20.26 -32.44
C ALA A 910 4.01 19.64 -33.85
N SER A 911 4.80 20.12 -34.80
CA SER A 911 4.64 19.75 -36.22
C SER A 911 5.93 19.60 -37.02
N ASP A 912 7.06 20.10 -36.51
CA ASP A 912 8.35 20.02 -37.19
C ASP A 912 9.47 19.68 -36.19
N ASP A 913 10.71 19.70 -36.65
CA ASP A 913 11.89 19.66 -35.80
C ASP A 913 12.05 20.98 -35.04
N GLU A 914 12.10 20.88 -33.72
CA GLU A 914 12.39 22.01 -32.86
C GLU A 914 13.83 22.50 -33.15
N PRO A 915 14.06 23.81 -33.35
CA PRO A 915 15.40 24.36 -33.55
C PRO A 915 16.16 24.47 -32.22
N VAL A 916 17.48 24.65 -32.28
CA VAL A 916 18.29 24.94 -31.08
C VAL A 916 18.05 26.38 -30.65
N TRP A 917 17.76 26.58 -29.36
CA TRP A 917 17.69 27.91 -28.74
C TRP A 917 19.06 28.34 -28.23
N LYS A 918 19.25 29.63 -27.94
CA LYS A 918 20.47 30.08 -27.29
C LYS A 918 20.33 29.89 -25.77
N LEU A 919 21.16 29.01 -25.19
CA LEU A 919 21.22 28.74 -23.75
C LEU A 919 22.65 28.93 -23.24
N GLU A 920 22.89 30.01 -22.48
CA GLU A 920 24.21 30.38 -21.97
C GLU A 920 24.20 30.48 -20.45
N ARG A 921 25.24 29.96 -19.79
CA ARG A 921 25.41 30.10 -18.34
C ARG A 921 25.81 31.53 -17.98
N LEU A 922 25.24 32.04 -16.90
CA LEU A 922 25.63 33.31 -16.30
C LEU A 922 26.94 33.13 -15.49
N PHE A 923 27.67 34.23 -15.31
CA PHE A 923 28.92 34.28 -14.54
C PHE A 923 28.73 33.68 -13.14
N ASP A 924 29.74 32.96 -12.63
CA ASP A 924 29.76 32.21 -11.36
C ASP A 924 28.77 31.03 -11.23
N ASP A 925 28.17 30.55 -12.32
CA ASP A 925 27.24 29.39 -12.35
C ASP A 925 25.96 29.60 -11.50
N TRP A 926 25.46 30.84 -11.41
CA TRP A 926 24.25 31.18 -10.64
C TRP A 926 22.95 31.15 -11.45
N GLY A 927 23.01 30.90 -12.75
CA GLY A 927 21.83 30.91 -13.62
C GLY A 927 22.15 30.80 -15.09
N VAL A 928 21.15 31.10 -15.93
CA VAL A 928 21.25 31.05 -17.39
C VAL A 928 20.56 32.23 -18.07
N ILE A 929 20.97 32.51 -19.30
CA ILE A 929 20.22 33.27 -20.29
C ILE A 929 19.66 32.27 -21.29
N LEU A 930 18.34 32.31 -21.47
CA LEU A 930 17.60 31.56 -22.47
C LEU A 930 17.05 32.53 -23.51
N ASP A 931 17.29 32.25 -24.78
CA ASP A 931 16.81 33.07 -25.90
C ASP A 931 16.29 32.16 -27.02
N ASP A 932 14.97 32.18 -27.21
CA ASP A 932 14.23 31.38 -28.20
C ASP A 932 14.15 32.06 -29.58
N GLY A 933 14.82 33.20 -29.76
CA GLY A 933 14.78 34.04 -30.95
C GLY A 933 13.60 35.03 -30.99
N GLN A 934 12.58 34.85 -30.15
CA GLN A 934 11.48 35.78 -29.94
C GLN A 934 11.63 36.55 -28.63
N ARG A 935 12.17 35.88 -27.61
CA ARG A 935 12.24 36.34 -26.22
C ARG A 935 13.54 35.89 -25.60
N GLN A 936 14.09 36.79 -24.80
CA GLN A 936 15.26 36.53 -23.99
C GLN A 936 14.89 36.68 -22.52
N VAL A 937 15.24 35.66 -21.73
CA VAL A 937 14.94 35.57 -20.31
C VAL A 937 16.22 35.15 -19.58
N ALA A 938 16.61 35.93 -18.57
CA ALA A 938 17.64 35.54 -17.62
C ALA A 938 16.99 34.92 -16.39
N ILE A 939 17.45 33.75 -15.98
CA ILE A 939 16.90 32.98 -14.87
C ILE A 939 18.04 32.64 -13.92
N ALA A 940 17.94 33.04 -12.66
CA ALA A 940 18.96 32.80 -11.65
C ALA A 940 18.40 32.05 -10.43
N LEU A 941 19.19 31.07 -9.97
CA LEU A 941 18.96 30.29 -8.76
C LEU A 941 19.73 30.95 -7.60
N ASP A 942 19.01 31.38 -6.57
CA ASP A 942 19.47 32.24 -5.46
C ASP A 942 19.83 33.68 -5.86
N GLY A 943 19.22 34.21 -6.93
CA GLY A 943 19.33 35.63 -7.31
C GLY A 943 20.53 35.97 -8.21
N PHE A 944 20.68 37.26 -8.54
CA PHE A 944 21.74 37.76 -9.43
C PHE A 944 22.83 38.50 -8.62
N ALA A 945 24.11 38.24 -8.91
CA ALA A 945 25.30 39.03 -8.54
C ALA A 945 25.20 39.89 -7.26
N GLY A 946 25.36 39.26 -6.08
CA GLY A 946 25.47 39.93 -4.78
C GLY A 946 24.21 39.92 -3.91
N ASP A 947 23.05 39.54 -4.47
CA ASP A 947 21.84 39.31 -3.69
C ASP A 947 21.95 37.96 -2.95
N LYS A 948 22.23 37.99 -1.65
CA LYS A 948 22.45 36.78 -0.82
C LYS A 948 21.13 36.09 -0.41
N SER A 949 20.06 36.23 -1.19
CA SER A 949 18.77 35.62 -0.94
C SER A 949 18.83 34.13 -1.26
N ARG A 950 19.34 33.34 -0.31
CA ARG A 950 19.31 31.88 -0.33
C ARG A 950 17.85 31.43 -0.41
N GLY A 951 17.51 30.62 -1.42
CA GLY A 951 16.19 29.99 -1.55
C GLY A 951 15.22 30.68 -2.51
N CYS A 952 15.67 31.58 -3.39
CA CYS A 952 14.82 32.23 -4.39
C CYS A 952 15.14 31.84 -5.83
N VAL A 953 14.18 32.03 -6.73
CA VAL A 953 14.42 32.03 -8.18
C VAL A 953 14.05 33.41 -8.71
N VAL A 954 14.94 34.03 -9.49
CA VAL A 954 14.69 35.34 -10.10
C VAL A 954 14.67 35.19 -11.61
N VAL A 955 13.60 35.69 -12.23
CA VAL A 955 13.40 35.70 -13.68
C VAL A 955 13.38 37.15 -14.14
N LYS A 956 14.24 37.49 -15.11
CA LYS A 956 14.30 38.81 -15.75
C LYS A 956 14.04 38.67 -17.24
N GLU A 957 13.02 39.33 -17.75
CA GLU A 957 12.72 39.39 -19.17
C GLU A 957 13.46 40.55 -19.85
N SER A 958 13.75 40.42 -21.14
CA SER A 958 14.28 41.52 -21.97
C SER A 958 13.35 42.74 -22.04
N THR A 959 12.06 42.57 -21.71
CA THR A 959 11.07 43.66 -21.59
C THR A 959 11.30 44.56 -20.37
N GLY A 960 12.22 44.19 -19.47
CA GLY A 960 12.49 44.89 -18.21
C GLY A 960 11.65 44.38 -17.03
N LYS A 961 10.73 43.43 -17.25
CA LYS A 961 9.99 42.79 -16.16
C LYS A 961 10.89 41.86 -15.36
N GLN A 962 10.74 41.89 -14.03
CA GLN A 962 11.42 41.00 -13.10
C GLN A 962 10.40 40.31 -12.19
N TYR A 963 10.58 39.01 -11.98
CA TYR A 963 9.80 38.20 -11.04
C TYR A 963 10.78 37.54 -10.07
N ALA A 964 10.41 37.51 -8.79
CA ALA A 964 11.14 36.80 -7.76
C ALA A 964 10.16 35.85 -7.05
N PHE A 965 10.61 34.61 -6.84
CA PHE A 965 9.82 33.55 -6.19
C PHE A 965 10.51 33.15 -4.88
N GLY A 966 9.74 32.98 -3.80
CA GLY A 966 10.21 32.68 -2.44
C GLY A 966 10.46 33.90 -1.55
N GLU A 967 10.64 33.68 -0.23
CA GLU A 967 10.97 34.75 0.72
C GLU A 967 12.41 35.24 0.49
N ALA A 968 12.57 36.37 -0.19
CA ALA A 968 13.71 37.24 0.07
C ALA A 968 13.51 37.83 1.48
N SER A 969 14.00 37.15 2.52
CA SER A 969 13.82 37.61 3.90
C SER A 969 14.37 39.04 4.06
N GLU A 970 13.46 39.96 4.37
CA GLU A 970 13.70 41.30 4.93
C GLU A 970 14.79 42.19 4.30
N VAL A 971 14.78 42.42 2.99
CA VAL A 971 15.48 43.58 2.42
C VAL A 971 14.46 44.65 2.05
N ARG A 972 14.31 45.65 2.93
CA ARG A 972 13.75 46.94 2.53
C ARG A 972 14.55 47.42 1.32
N ALA A 973 13.87 47.71 0.22
CA ALA A 973 14.47 48.44 -0.89
C ALA A 973 15.25 49.65 -0.32
N PRO A 974 16.54 49.82 -0.64
CA PRO A 974 17.23 51.03 -0.22
C PRO A 974 16.48 52.22 -0.83
N THR A 975 15.94 53.08 0.04
CA THR A 975 15.52 54.43 -0.33
C THR A 975 16.72 55.12 -0.95
N HIS A 976 16.64 55.32 -2.26
CA HIS A 976 17.64 55.90 -3.17
C HIS A 976 18.73 54.95 -3.69
N ALA A 977 18.41 54.29 -4.81
CA ALA A 977 19.38 54.00 -5.86
C ALA A 977 18.80 54.53 -7.19
N PRO A 978 19.52 55.38 -7.95
CA PRO A 978 18.99 56.04 -9.13
C PRO A 978 18.70 55.05 -10.26
N GLU A 979 17.76 55.39 -11.13
CA GLU A 979 17.39 54.67 -12.35
C GLU A 979 18.63 54.21 -13.12
N ALA A 980 18.92 52.91 -13.08
CA ALA A 980 19.85 52.29 -14.01
C ALA A 980 19.10 52.04 -15.32
N SER A 981 19.11 53.04 -16.21
CA SER A 981 18.76 52.87 -17.62
C SER A 981 19.70 51.83 -18.23
N PHE A 982 19.17 50.66 -18.56
CA PHE A 982 19.90 49.61 -19.25
C PHE A 982 19.99 49.97 -20.73
N VAL A 983 21.15 50.45 -21.17
CA VAL A 983 21.52 50.55 -22.60
C VAL A 983 22.60 49.50 -22.85
N PRO A 984 22.42 48.56 -23.79
CA PRO A 984 23.39 47.50 -24.02
C PRO A 984 24.63 48.08 -24.73
N SER A 985 25.76 48.17 -24.02
CA SER A 985 27.06 48.46 -24.65
C SER A 985 27.92 47.19 -24.70
N TRP A 986 28.14 46.68 -25.90
CA TRP A 986 29.01 45.54 -26.23
C TRP A 986 30.52 45.87 -26.12
N SER A 987 30.95 46.71 -25.17
CA SER A 987 32.35 47.18 -25.09
C SER A 987 32.96 47.17 -23.69
N ALA A 988 32.34 46.50 -22.71
CA ALA A 988 32.87 46.39 -21.35
C ALA A 988 33.62 45.07 -21.09
N PHE A 989 34.54 44.68 -21.98
CA PHE A 989 35.59 43.73 -21.65
C PHE A 989 36.93 44.46 -21.64
N GLY A 990 37.26 45.07 -20.49
CA GLY A 990 38.63 45.45 -20.17
C GLY A 990 39.47 44.22 -19.85
N ASN A 991 40.80 44.36 -19.90
CA ASN A 991 41.83 43.30 -19.79
C ASN A 991 41.86 42.46 -18.49
N ASN A 992 40.83 42.53 -17.64
CA ASN A 992 40.71 41.81 -16.37
C ASN A 992 39.44 40.94 -16.27
N ALA A 993 38.94 40.40 -17.39
CA ALA A 993 38.09 39.22 -17.33
C ALA A 993 38.86 38.06 -16.65
N PRO A 994 38.26 37.25 -15.75
CA PRO A 994 38.90 35.99 -15.37
C PRO A 994 39.09 35.20 -16.65
N ARG A 995 40.36 34.98 -16.99
CA ARG A 995 40.74 34.19 -18.14
C ARG A 995 40.06 32.85 -18.01
N CYS A 996 39.22 32.49 -18.99
CA CYS A 996 38.96 31.08 -19.27
C CYS A 996 40.28 30.33 -19.13
N LEU A 997 40.30 29.28 -18.31
CA LEU A 997 41.36 28.29 -18.36
C LEU A 997 41.55 27.96 -19.85
N LYS A 998 42.72 28.33 -20.39
CA LYS A 998 43.12 27.87 -21.71
C LYS A 998 43.22 26.35 -21.61
N VAL A 999 42.17 25.66 -22.05
CA VAL A 999 42.33 24.29 -22.53
C VAL A 999 43.36 24.40 -23.65
N ALA A 1000 44.52 23.77 -23.45
CA ALA A 1000 45.56 23.77 -24.47
C ALA A 1000 44.96 23.27 -25.79
N PRO A 1001 45.27 23.89 -26.94
CA PRO A 1001 44.85 23.33 -28.21
C PRO A 1001 45.42 21.91 -28.29
N ALA A 1002 44.57 20.95 -28.61
CA ALA A 1002 45.01 19.61 -28.98
C ALA A 1002 46.07 19.77 -30.07
N ARG A 1003 47.29 19.27 -29.81
CA ARG A 1003 48.34 19.23 -30.84
C ARG A 1003 47.78 18.43 -32.03
N PRO A 1004 47.92 18.93 -33.27
CA PRO A 1004 47.75 18.07 -34.42
C PRO A 1004 48.82 16.98 -34.33
N ALA A 1005 48.41 15.71 -34.34
CA ALA A 1005 49.35 14.64 -34.55
C ALA A 1005 49.85 14.75 -36.00
N THR A 1006 51.01 15.37 -36.20
CA THR A 1006 51.77 15.23 -37.43
C THR A 1006 52.17 13.77 -37.55
N SER A 1007 51.54 13.09 -38.50
CA SER A 1007 51.93 11.77 -38.97
C SER A 1007 53.35 11.85 -39.53
N ASP A 1008 54.32 11.27 -38.82
CA ASP A 1008 55.59 10.79 -39.40
C ASP A 1008 56.26 9.77 -38.45
N LEU A 1009 55.46 9.05 -37.65
CA LEU A 1009 55.96 7.92 -36.88
C LEU A 1009 55.66 6.63 -37.65
N PRO A 1010 56.67 5.75 -37.89
CA PRO A 1010 56.41 4.44 -38.45
C PRO A 1010 55.39 3.72 -37.55
N PRO A 1011 54.53 2.84 -38.10
CA PRO A 1011 53.51 2.17 -37.32
C PRO A 1011 54.13 1.58 -36.06
N LEU A 1012 53.72 2.11 -34.91
CA LEU A 1012 54.17 1.62 -33.62
C LEU A 1012 53.69 0.17 -33.52
N GLN A 1013 54.62 -0.76 -33.69
CA GLN A 1013 54.44 -2.12 -33.24
C GLN A 1013 54.17 -2.01 -31.73
N THR A 1014 52.99 -2.45 -31.30
CA THR A 1014 52.59 -2.46 -29.89
C THR A 1014 53.69 -3.11 -29.07
N VAL A 1015 54.51 -2.31 -28.39
CA VAL A 1015 55.56 -2.88 -27.54
C VAL A 1015 54.92 -3.25 -26.20
N TRP A 1016 54.13 -2.39 -25.54
CA TRP A 1016 53.32 -2.78 -24.36
C TRP A 1016 52.01 -1.97 -24.21
N CYS A 1017 50.96 -2.65 -23.73
CA CYS A 1017 49.68 -2.08 -23.26
C CYS A 1017 49.63 -2.29 -21.74
N ALA A 1018 49.31 -1.24 -20.97
CA ALA A 1018 49.03 -1.37 -19.54
C ALA A 1018 47.52 -1.25 -19.30
N THR A 1019 46.82 -2.37 -19.44
CA THR A 1019 45.61 -2.62 -18.66
C THR A 1019 46.08 -2.75 -17.21
N PRO A 1020 45.53 -2.01 -16.22
CA PRO A 1020 45.85 -2.31 -14.84
C PRO A 1020 45.34 -3.73 -14.57
N LYS A 1021 46.26 -4.70 -14.56
CA LYS A 1021 46.07 -5.99 -13.92
C LYS A 1021 46.48 -5.77 -12.48
N PRO A 1022 45.55 -5.58 -11.54
CA PRO A 1022 45.90 -5.69 -10.14
C PRO A 1022 46.51 -7.09 -9.92
N THR A 1023 47.76 -7.15 -9.47
CA THR A 1023 48.39 -8.41 -9.03
C THR A 1023 47.84 -8.88 -7.68
N LEU A 1024 47.03 -8.04 -7.01
CA LEU A 1024 46.37 -8.35 -5.74
C LEU A 1024 44.99 -7.69 -5.71
N LEU A 1025 43.94 -8.45 -5.39
CA LEU A 1025 42.57 -7.96 -5.21
C LEU A 1025 42.12 -8.32 -3.79
N VAL A 1026 41.76 -7.32 -2.98
CA VAL A 1026 41.24 -7.52 -1.61
C VAL A 1026 39.75 -7.19 -1.63
N LEU A 1027 38.89 -8.17 -1.31
CA LEU A 1027 37.43 -8.02 -1.30
C LEU A 1027 36.92 -8.08 0.15
N SER A 1028 36.01 -7.19 0.53
CA SER A 1028 35.21 -7.26 1.78
C SER A 1028 33.72 -7.36 1.41
N GLY A 1029 32.99 -8.34 1.94
CA GLY A 1029 31.75 -8.87 1.33
C GLY A 1029 30.44 -8.73 2.13
N ASN A 1030 29.34 -9.24 1.54
CA ASN A 1030 28.05 -9.61 2.17
C ASN A 1030 27.49 -10.91 1.50
N ALA A 1031 26.85 -11.80 2.29
CA ALA A 1031 26.55 -13.24 2.04
C ALA A 1031 25.30 -13.53 1.15
N ALA A 1032 25.19 -14.57 0.28
CA ALA A 1032 24.95 -16.01 0.56
C ALA A 1032 25.22 -16.98 -0.66
N SER A 1033 25.75 -18.20 -0.39
CA SER A 1033 25.92 -19.43 -1.23
C SER A 1033 26.98 -19.53 -2.36
N ALA A 1034 27.48 -20.75 -2.64
CA ALA A 1034 28.74 -21.05 -3.36
C ALA A 1034 28.58 -21.62 -4.80
N GLY A 1035 29.47 -21.25 -5.73
CA GLY A 1035 29.58 -21.85 -7.06
C GLY A 1035 31.04 -21.92 -7.55
N ALA A 1036 31.40 -23.02 -8.22
CA ALA A 1036 32.78 -23.32 -8.66
C ALA A 1036 33.17 -22.64 -9.98
N LEU A 1037 34.41 -22.14 -10.06
CA LEU A 1037 35.00 -21.49 -11.25
C LEU A 1037 35.95 -22.46 -11.97
N PRO A 1038 35.79 -22.73 -13.29
CA PRO A 1038 36.83 -23.36 -14.09
C PRO A 1038 37.71 -22.28 -14.75
N GLY A 1039 39.02 -22.26 -14.44
CA GLY A 1039 39.97 -21.41 -15.17
C GLY A 1039 41.18 -20.85 -14.43
N PHE A 1040 41.62 -21.40 -13.29
CA PHE A 1040 42.82 -20.92 -12.57
C PHE A 1040 43.88 -22.01 -12.42
N SER A 1041 45.15 -21.62 -12.41
CA SER A 1041 46.29 -22.52 -12.15
C SER A 1041 46.44 -22.84 -10.66
N THR A 1042 46.05 -21.93 -9.74
CA THR A 1042 46.00 -22.19 -8.28
C THR A 1042 45.27 -21.05 -7.54
N MET A 1043 44.49 -21.40 -6.51
CA MET A 1043 43.81 -20.46 -5.58
C MET A 1043 44.20 -20.89 -4.15
N LYS A 1044 44.75 -19.99 -3.34
CA LYS A 1044 45.03 -20.24 -1.92
C LYS A 1044 44.07 -19.43 -1.06
N CYS A 1045 43.38 -20.12 -0.15
CA CYS A 1045 42.49 -19.55 0.86
C CYS A 1045 42.95 -20.09 2.22
N THR A 1046 42.91 -19.27 3.26
CA THR A 1046 43.14 -19.72 4.64
C THR A 1046 42.06 -19.09 5.50
N PRO A 1047 41.19 -19.87 6.16
CA PRO A 1047 41.11 -21.34 6.24
C PRO A 1047 40.46 -22.02 5.00
N ASP A 1048 40.42 -23.37 4.99
CA ASP A 1048 39.95 -24.20 3.86
C ASP A 1048 38.49 -23.97 3.42
N LYS A 1049 38.17 -24.31 2.16
CA LYS A 1049 36.81 -24.24 1.57
C LYS A 1049 35.83 -25.23 2.23
N LEU A 1050 34.58 -24.80 2.45
CA LEU A 1050 33.46 -25.69 2.78
C LEU A 1050 33.02 -26.48 1.53
N GLY A 1051 32.86 -27.80 1.67
CA GLY A 1051 32.57 -28.73 0.57
C GLY A 1051 31.10 -28.74 0.13
N GLU A 1052 30.86 -28.22 -1.08
CA GLU A 1052 29.70 -28.40 -1.98
C GLU A 1052 28.39 -27.63 -1.73
N ASN A 1053 27.76 -27.23 -2.85
CA ASN A 1053 26.45 -26.56 -2.92
C ASN A 1053 25.46 -27.42 -3.74
N VAL A 1054 24.23 -27.55 -3.22
CA VAL A 1054 23.10 -28.24 -3.85
C VAL A 1054 22.30 -27.17 -4.57
N LEU A 1055 21.96 -27.38 -5.85
CA LEU A 1055 21.10 -26.58 -6.74
C LEU A 1055 21.83 -25.88 -7.93
N ILE A 1056 22.02 -26.66 -9.01
CA ILE A 1056 22.05 -26.33 -10.46
C ILE A 1056 23.28 -25.56 -11.02
N GLY A 1057 23.74 -25.97 -12.22
CA GLY A 1057 25.04 -25.66 -12.80
C GLY A 1057 25.11 -24.61 -13.93
N GLY A 1058 26.28 -23.96 -14.00
CA GLY A 1058 26.76 -23.06 -15.07
C GLY A 1058 28.11 -22.44 -14.68
N SER A 1059 28.95 -22.04 -15.65
CA SER A 1059 30.28 -21.43 -15.42
C SER A 1059 30.25 -19.89 -15.54
N ASN A 1060 31.05 -19.21 -14.72
CA ASN A 1060 31.06 -17.73 -14.58
C ASN A 1060 32.15 -17.11 -15.47
N ARG A 1061 32.02 -15.81 -15.83
CA ARG A 1061 33.05 -15.07 -16.57
C ARG A 1061 33.36 -13.70 -15.95
N VAL A 1062 34.58 -13.21 -16.20
CA VAL A 1062 35.18 -12.02 -15.56
C VAL A 1062 34.57 -10.70 -16.04
N GLU A 1063 34.03 -10.66 -17.26
CA GLU A 1063 33.59 -9.42 -17.91
C GLU A 1063 32.42 -8.73 -17.16
N GLY A 1064 31.58 -9.50 -16.46
CA GLY A 1064 30.44 -8.98 -15.69
C GLY A 1064 30.79 -8.17 -14.42
N LEU A 1065 32.08 -8.10 -14.04
CA LEU A 1065 32.54 -7.32 -12.88
C LEU A 1065 33.15 -5.96 -13.24
N VAL A 1066 33.41 -5.69 -14.52
CA VAL A 1066 34.20 -4.53 -14.97
C VAL A 1066 33.54 -3.66 -16.04
N ASP A 1067 32.58 -4.19 -16.81
CA ASP A 1067 31.94 -3.43 -17.90
C ASP A 1067 30.52 -2.92 -17.62
N GLY A 1068 29.91 -3.33 -16.50
CA GLY A 1068 28.58 -2.87 -16.10
C GLY A 1068 27.43 -3.26 -17.04
N SER A 1069 27.63 -4.20 -17.97
CA SER A 1069 26.59 -4.67 -18.89
C SER A 1069 25.80 -5.87 -18.31
N GLN A 1070 24.47 -5.74 -18.27
CA GLN A 1070 23.56 -6.59 -17.49
C GLN A 1070 23.04 -7.85 -18.22
N THR A 1071 23.68 -8.34 -19.28
CA THR A 1071 22.99 -9.34 -20.10
C THR A 1071 22.74 -10.70 -19.43
N ARG A 1072 23.34 -11.02 -18.26
CA ARG A 1072 23.13 -12.32 -17.57
C ARG A 1072 23.31 -12.25 -16.04
N GLY A 1073 22.25 -11.97 -15.30
CA GLY A 1073 22.22 -12.14 -13.85
C GLY A 1073 22.08 -13.61 -13.45
N ASN A 1074 23.08 -14.15 -12.71
CA ASN A 1074 22.90 -15.06 -11.55
C ASN A 1074 24.16 -15.79 -11.03
N ASN A 1075 25.38 -15.53 -11.53
CA ASN A 1075 26.53 -16.36 -11.12
C ASN A 1075 27.71 -15.61 -10.47
N ASN A 1076 27.55 -15.11 -9.23
CA ASN A 1076 28.63 -14.47 -8.46
C ASN A 1076 29.17 -15.39 -7.34
N VAL A 1077 30.48 -15.28 -7.02
CA VAL A 1077 31.24 -16.17 -6.10
C VAL A 1077 31.48 -15.50 -4.73
N MET A 1078 31.58 -16.28 -3.64
CA MET A 1078 31.85 -15.80 -2.27
C MET A 1078 33.02 -16.49 -1.55
N PHE A 1079 33.62 -15.79 -0.56
CA PHE A 1079 34.70 -16.23 0.34
C PHE A 1079 34.38 -15.83 1.81
N PRO A 1080 35.08 -16.37 2.84
CA PRO A 1080 34.86 -15.99 4.24
C PRO A 1080 35.15 -14.50 4.50
N VAL A 1081 34.38 -13.90 5.41
CA VAL A 1081 34.59 -12.50 5.86
C VAL A 1081 35.99 -12.37 6.47
N ASP A 1082 36.74 -11.37 6.03
CA ASP A 1082 38.11 -11.03 6.45
C ASP A 1082 39.22 -12.04 6.05
N ALA A 1083 38.94 -12.98 5.14
CA ALA A 1083 39.97 -13.83 4.56
C ALA A 1083 40.68 -13.14 3.39
N VAL A 1084 42.02 -13.15 3.41
CA VAL A 1084 42.84 -12.73 2.26
C VAL A 1084 42.75 -13.81 1.19
N VAL A 1085 42.21 -13.45 0.03
CA VAL A 1085 42.14 -14.34 -1.13
C VAL A 1085 43.18 -13.87 -2.14
N GLU A 1086 44.23 -14.67 -2.29
CA GLU A 1086 45.30 -14.38 -3.24
C GLU A 1086 44.97 -15.06 -4.58
N ILE A 1087 44.76 -14.25 -5.62
CA ILE A 1087 44.43 -14.72 -6.97
C ILE A 1087 45.65 -14.52 -7.87
N VAL A 1088 46.32 -15.61 -8.22
CA VAL A 1088 47.47 -15.59 -9.14
C VAL A 1088 46.97 -15.95 -10.55
N PHE A 1089 47.00 -14.97 -11.44
CA PHE A 1089 46.68 -15.16 -12.86
C PHE A 1089 47.84 -15.86 -13.58
N ALA A 1090 47.55 -16.78 -14.51
CA ALA A 1090 48.53 -17.23 -15.50
C ALA A 1090 48.78 -16.16 -16.57
#